data_AF-A0A660TK56-F1
#
_entry.id   AF-A0A660TK56-F1
#
_cell.length_a   1.000
_cell.length_b   1.000
_cell.length_c   1.000
_cell.angle_alpha   90.00
_cell.angle_beta   90.00
_cell.angle_gamma   90.00
#
_symmetry.space_group_name_H-M   'P 1'
#
loop_
_entity.id
_entity.type
_entity.pdbx_description
1 polymer ?
#
loop_
_entity_poly.entity_id
_entity_poly.type
_entity_poly.pdbx_seq_one_letter_code
_entity_poly.pdbx_strand_id
1 'polypeptide(L)'
;MTLSRCSALLLIMALPLISTHLSAQQVPGTKWKQRETKDFILIYPESMSGEASNLAAALDDVLNAARSGLPETHQHKKWPLVLTNLGVQANGFVTLAPRHSVWYAAPGEDITAVSDWWMLLARHEGRHMAQFDAADQGATRFLHGLFGEIGWGAGIVMGTPSWLLEGDAVVQETLLSEEGRGRDPLFTMEVTALVSENPESDYYHAVNPSFKNHIPDIYRVGYELASWIRGEYGEEALTEIYRSSARIPIPVIGLNTGTKRAAGKKPKELYNELAADLRQSAAILNSEITITPAQIISPEPESFTRYDALFYDGKGNLYARKTTLAEAPALVRISTVDNKYVETRLIRLPRGGRVSITVTTETIRIAWNSIRSHPVYIGSSVSDITIIDLDSKGRVIRRETPVKSSRYLYPALSPDGSKLAAVELPENGGGNAVLVVLDAESGKELRRLIFQGSPPESPAYPSWSPDGEKLVFSLRSSAGRRIAEWRVAGDDVVNLTEETYFTVKTPVYSADGKNVFYSSNESGLEAIWIVGSDNPAVCRWYGAYLPAPAAAAEGENAIYAVEYASSLGEKILRVKLEQIATEPATPAAQTAAGKVFEESIFPESDYRPASHSVNIHSLGFSIPSGLNELHLDIRSQDVLGTLRLEAGALYEIYESSPG
;
A
#
# COMPACT_ATOMS: atom_id res chain seq x y z
N MET A 1 56.63 47.35 16.77
CA MET A 1 56.54 48.69 16.15
C MET A 1 55.92 48.52 14.77
N THR A 2 54.78 49.18 14.54
CA THR A 2 54.23 49.68 13.25
C THR A 2 54.18 48.72 12.04
N LEU A 3 52.99 48.25 11.68
CA LEU A 3 52.07 48.82 10.65
C LEU A 3 52.62 48.73 9.23
N SER A 4 51.88 48.07 8.31
CA SER A 4 51.35 48.69 7.07
C SER A 4 51.14 47.70 5.91
N ARG A 5 49.89 47.65 5.42
CA ARG A 5 49.45 47.46 4.01
C ARG A 5 49.66 46.06 3.40
N CYS A 6 48.81 45.52 2.52
CA CYS A 6 47.77 46.09 1.67
C CYS A 6 46.77 45.00 1.29
N SER A 7 45.54 45.44 1.00
CA SER A 7 44.47 44.72 0.31
C SER A 7 44.94 43.95 -0.92
N ALA A 8 44.46 42.72 -1.06
CA ALA A 8 44.17 42.14 -2.36
C ALA A 8 42.87 41.34 -2.22
N LEU A 9 41.78 41.92 -2.72
CA LEU A 9 40.64 41.16 -3.22
C LEU A 9 41.20 40.06 -4.14
N LEU A 10 41.13 38.81 -3.72
CA LEU A 10 41.12 37.70 -4.64
C LEU A 10 39.66 37.31 -4.82
N LEU A 11 39.02 38.07 -5.70
CA LEU A 11 37.83 37.67 -6.41
C LEU A 11 38.25 36.46 -7.28
N ILE A 12 38.40 35.30 -6.65
CA ILE A 12 38.52 34.05 -7.39
C ILE A 12 37.18 33.90 -8.09
N MET A 13 37.18 33.95 -9.41
CA MET A 13 36.03 33.54 -10.22
C MET A 13 35.72 32.09 -9.86
N ALA A 14 34.86 31.90 -8.85
CA ALA A 14 34.06 30.70 -8.73
C ALA A 14 33.15 30.73 -9.96
N LEU A 15 33.58 30.10 -11.05
CA LEU A 15 32.66 29.74 -12.12
C LEU A 15 31.60 28.86 -11.46
N PRO A 16 30.33 29.30 -11.33
CA PRO A 16 29.30 28.40 -10.84
C PRO A 16 29.26 27.23 -11.81
N LEU A 17 29.61 26.05 -11.34
CA LEU A 17 29.34 24.82 -12.07
C LEU A 17 27.82 24.71 -12.11
N ILE A 18 27.24 25.01 -13.27
CA ILE A 18 25.83 24.76 -13.54
C ILE A 18 25.74 23.31 -13.98
N SER A 19 25.39 22.41 -13.05
CA SER A 19 24.96 21.08 -13.43
C SER A 19 23.50 21.17 -13.88
N THR A 20 23.20 20.56 -15.04
CA THR A 20 21.82 20.39 -15.50
C THR A 20 21.54 18.90 -15.54
N HIS A 21 20.56 18.47 -14.76
CA HIS A 21 20.08 17.10 -14.79
C HIS A 21 18.67 17.13 -15.39
N LEU A 22 18.54 16.64 -16.64
CA LEU A 22 17.24 16.29 -17.19
C LEU A 22 16.90 14.87 -16.73
N SER A 23 15.97 14.76 -15.79
CA SER A 23 15.31 13.50 -15.49
C SER A 23 14.03 13.47 -16.33
N ALA A 24 13.91 12.53 -17.26
CA ALA A 24 12.67 12.34 -18.01
C ALA A 24 11.62 11.67 -17.11
N GLN A 25 11.07 12.41 -16.14
CA GLN A 25 9.98 11.91 -15.29
C GLN A 25 8.67 11.78 -16.07
N GLN A 26 8.48 12.64 -17.08
CA GLN A 26 7.23 12.79 -17.83
C GLN A 26 7.42 12.46 -19.32
N VAL A 27 6.33 12.07 -19.98
CA VAL A 27 6.30 11.82 -21.42
C VAL A 27 6.32 13.15 -22.19
N PRO A 28 7.17 13.32 -23.22
CA PRO A 28 7.17 14.53 -24.06
C PRO A 28 5.84 14.74 -24.76
N GLY A 29 5.42 16.00 -24.90
CA GLY A 29 4.18 16.36 -25.61
C GLY A 29 2.91 16.26 -24.76
N THR A 30 3.00 15.84 -23.50
CA THR A 30 1.87 15.91 -22.55
C THR A 30 1.39 17.35 -22.42
N LYS A 31 0.10 17.57 -22.67
CA LYS A 31 -0.59 18.82 -22.39
C LYS A 31 -1.00 18.86 -20.93
N TRP A 32 -0.44 19.80 -20.18
CA TRP A 32 -0.71 19.95 -18.76
C TRP A 32 -1.77 21.03 -18.53
N LYS A 33 -2.67 20.75 -17.60
CA LYS A 33 -3.73 21.62 -17.10
C LYS A 33 -3.50 21.88 -15.62
N GLN A 34 -4.13 22.93 -15.11
CA GLN A 34 -4.18 23.19 -13.67
C GLN A 34 -5.57 23.65 -13.20
N ARG A 35 -5.86 23.42 -11.92
CA ARG A 35 -6.95 24.02 -11.16
C ARG A 35 -6.39 24.58 -9.87
N GLU A 36 -6.70 25.84 -9.59
CA GLU A 36 -6.23 26.51 -8.38
C GLU A 36 -7.38 26.64 -7.40
N THR A 37 -7.16 26.18 -6.17
CA THR A 37 -8.13 26.24 -5.08
C THR A 37 -7.64 27.19 -3.98
N LYS A 38 -8.25 27.16 -2.79
CA LYS A 38 -7.76 27.94 -1.66
C LYS A 38 -6.40 27.44 -1.17
N ASP A 39 -6.24 26.12 -1.05
CA ASP A 39 -5.12 25.51 -0.34
C ASP A 39 -4.13 24.76 -1.27
N PHE A 40 -4.46 24.53 -2.55
CA PHE A 40 -3.58 23.84 -3.49
C PHE A 40 -3.67 24.34 -4.94
N ILE A 41 -2.69 23.90 -5.73
CA ILE A 41 -2.65 24.01 -7.19
C ILE A 41 -2.57 22.59 -7.72
N LEU A 42 -3.66 22.09 -8.28
CA LEU A 42 -3.74 20.76 -8.87
C LEU A 42 -3.25 20.83 -10.31
N ILE A 43 -2.21 20.06 -10.64
CA ILE A 43 -1.54 20.01 -11.94
C ILE A 43 -1.71 18.59 -12.49
N TYR A 44 -2.20 18.45 -13.72
CA TYR A 44 -2.57 17.14 -14.27
C TYR A 44 -2.53 17.14 -15.80
N PRO A 45 -2.38 15.98 -16.45
CA PRO A 45 -2.51 15.87 -17.90
C PRO A 45 -3.96 16.09 -18.33
N GLU A 46 -4.17 16.71 -19.51
CA GLU A 46 -5.51 17.00 -20.07
C GLU A 46 -6.45 15.78 -20.11
N SER A 47 -5.90 14.57 -20.23
CA SER A 47 -6.66 13.31 -20.19
C SER A 47 -7.31 12.98 -18.85
N MET A 48 -6.95 13.69 -17.77
CA MET A 48 -7.46 13.48 -16.40
C MET A 48 -8.38 14.62 -15.93
N SER A 49 -8.90 15.45 -16.86
CA SER A 49 -9.67 16.65 -16.49
C SER A 49 -10.93 16.35 -15.69
N GLY A 50 -11.57 15.20 -15.93
CA GLY A 50 -12.74 14.75 -15.16
C GLY A 50 -12.37 14.37 -13.72
N GLU A 51 -11.37 13.50 -13.55
CA GLU A 51 -10.87 13.06 -12.25
C GLU A 51 -10.34 14.25 -11.43
N ALA A 52 -9.61 15.16 -12.07
CA ALA A 52 -9.09 16.36 -11.43
C ALA A 52 -10.20 17.30 -10.96
N SER A 53 -11.32 17.40 -11.71
CA SER A 53 -12.48 18.18 -11.28
C SER A 53 -13.12 17.59 -10.03
N ASN A 54 -13.34 16.26 -10.00
CA ASN A 54 -13.94 15.57 -8.86
C ASN A 54 -13.06 15.65 -7.62
N LEU A 55 -11.75 15.43 -7.77
CA LEU A 55 -10.80 15.54 -6.67
C LEU A 55 -10.74 16.98 -6.15
N ALA A 56 -10.66 17.97 -7.04
CA ALA A 56 -10.58 19.37 -6.61
C ALA A 56 -11.79 19.79 -5.78
N ALA A 57 -12.98 19.30 -6.13
CA ALA A 57 -14.23 19.60 -5.43
C ALA A 57 -14.21 19.15 -3.96
N ALA A 58 -13.54 18.03 -3.62
CA ALA A 58 -13.52 17.49 -2.27
C ALA A 58 -12.22 17.76 -1.49
N LEU A 59 -11.11 18.02 -2.18
CA LEU A 59 -9.78 18.04 -1.56
C LEU A 59 -9.56 19.20 -0.58
N ASP A 60 -10.15 20.38 -0.81
CA ASP A 60 -9.99 21.53 0.10
C ASP A 60 -10.54 21.16 1.51
N ASP A 61 -11.68 20.49 1.59
CA ASP A 61 -12.26 20.06 2.86
C ASP A 61 -11.44 18.96 3.54
N VAL A 62 -10.94 18.00 2.77
CA VAL A 62 -10.06 16.92 3.28
C VAL A 62 -8.79 17.51 3.86
N LEU A 63 -8.15 18.46 3.16
CA LEU A 63 -6.93 19.12 3.64
C LEU A 63 -7.20 20.00 4.86
N ASN A 64 -8.35 20.68 4.92
CA ASN A 64 -8.76 21.42 6.11
C ASN A 64 -8.96 20.49 7.31
N ALA A 65 -9.58 19.33 7.10
CA ALA A 65 -9.70 18.31 8.14
C ALA A 65 -8.33 17.72 8.54
N ALA A 66 -7.41 17.55 7.59
CA ALA A 66 -6.06 17.04 7.83
C ALA A 66 -5.18 17.96 8.71
N ARG A 67 -5.55 19.23 8.88
CA ARG A 67 -4.88 20.18 9.79
C ARG A 67 -5.32 20.04 11.25
N SER A 68 -6.45 19.37 11.52
CA SER A 68 -6.96 19.16 12.88
C SER A 68 -5.97 18.38 13.73
N GLY A 69 -5.83 18.73 15.01
CA GLY A 69 -4.93 18.01 15.93
C GLY A 69 -3.44 18.20 15.62
N LEU A 70 -3.08 19.20 14.82
CA LEU A 70 -1.68 19.61 14.61
C LEU A 70 -1.43 21.01 15.19
N PRO A 71 -0.18 21.34 15.53
CA PRO A 71 0.19 22.71 15.90
C PRO A 71 -0.12 23.70 14.78
N GLU A 72 -0.43 24.95 15.15
CA GLU A 72 -0.60 26.03 14.17
C GLU A 72 0.64 26.16 13.28
N THR A 73 0.41 26.23 11.96
CA THR A 73 1.47 26.42 10.97
C THR A 73 1.66 27.90 10.66
N HIS A 74 2.90 28.27 10.32
CA HIS A 74 3.24 29.57 9.74
C HIS A 74 3.35 29.52 8.21
N GLN A 75 3.16 28.34 7.62
CA GLN A 75 3.15 28.14 6.19
C GLN A 75 1.73 28.22 5.66
N HIS A 76 1.48 29.17 4.77
CA HIS A 76 0.18 29.38 4.13
C HIS A 76 0.26 29.35 2.61
N LYS A 77 1.39 28.92 2.04
CA LYS A 77 1.54 28.71 0.60
C LYS A 77 0.72 27.51 0.15
N LYS A 78 0.03 27.68 -0.97
CA LYS A 78 -0.67 26.59 -1.66
C LYS A 78 0.27 25.45 -1.97
N TRP A 79 -0.20 24.22 -1.83
CA TRP A 79 0.57 23.04 -2.23
C TRP A 79 0.44 22.78 -3.74
N PRO A 80 1.54 22.65 -4.49
CA PRO A 80 1.49 22.03 -5.81
C PRO A 80 1.22 20.53 -5.66
N LEU A 81 0.16 20.05 -6.30
CA LEU A 81 -0.19 18.63 -6.34
C LEU A 81 -0.22 18.16 -7.79
N VAL A 82 0.62 17.19 -8.14
CA VAL A 82 0.74 16.65 -9.50
C VAL A 82 0.04 15.30 -9.58
N LEU A 83 -0.92 15.16 -10.50
CA LEU A 83 -1.52 13.87 -10.84
C LEU A 83 -0.81 13.26 -12.05
N THR A 84 -0.59 11.95 -12.02
CA THR A 84 -0.01 11.20 -13.14
C THR A 84 -0.75 9.91 -13.40
N ASN A 85 -0.98 9.59 -14.67
CA ASN A 85 -1.59 8.35 -15.15
C ASN A 85 -0.61 7.42 -15.87
N LEU A 86 0.69 7.70 -15.81
CA LEU A 86 1.69 7.08 -16.68
C LEU A 86 1.99 5.61 -16.37
N GLY A 87 1.58 5.10 -15.21
CA GLY A 87 1.90 3.75 -14.74
C GLY A 87 0.73 2.96 -14.18
N VAL A 88 1.00 1.69 -13.87
CA VAL A 88 0.11 0.71 -13.23
C VAL A 88 0.48 0.45 -11.77
N GLN A 89 1.42 1.22 -11.23
CA GLN A 89 1.87 1.10 -9.86
C GLN A 89 1.20 2.16 -8.99
N ALA A 90 0.62 1.72 -7.88
CA ALA A 90 0.08 2.61 -6.87
C ALA A 90 1.20 3.30 -6.12
N ASN A 91 1.09 4.63 -6.05
CA ASN A 91 2.00 5.45 -5.28
C ASN A 91 1.38 6.84 -5.04
N GLY A 92 1.80 7.46 -3.96
CA GLY A 92 1.54 8.84 -3.58
C GLY A 92 2.70 9.26 -2.67
N PHE A 93 3.15 10.51 -2.80
CA PHE A 93 4.13 11.03 -1.84
C PHE A 93 4.02 12.53 -1.71
N VAL A 94 4.45 13.03 -0.54
CA VAL A 94 4.72 14.44 -0.28
C VAL A 94 6.23 14.63 -0.14
N THR A 95 6.77 15.65 -0.79
CA THR A 95 8.18 16.03 -0.64
C THR A 95 8.30 17.52 -0.37
N LEU A 96 9.40 17.89 0.25
CA LEU A 96 9.68 19.27 0.63
C LEU A 96 10.65 19.97 -0.29
N ALA A 97 11.48 19.28 -1.08
CA ALA A 97 12.55 19.90 -1.88
C ALA A 97 12.58 19.34 -3.33
N PRO A 98 11.85 19.94 -4.29
CA PRO A 98 10.97 21.10 -4.11
C PRO A 98 9.66 20.73 -3.40
N ARG A 99 9.00 21.66 -2.69
CA ARG A 99 7.75 21.40 -1.96
C ARG A 99 6.59 21.11 -2.92
N HIS A 100 6.16 19.86 -2.99
CA HIS A 100 4.99 19.41 -3.75
C HIS A 100 4.56 18.00 -3.34
N SER A 101 3.43 17.55 -3.87
CA SER A 101 3.00 16.16 -3.79
C SER A 101 2.75 15.59 -5.19
N VAL A 102 2.99 14.29 -5.38
CA VAL A 102 2.73 13.57 -6.65
C VAL A 102 1.90 12.32 -6.38
N TRP A 103 0.76 12.19 -7.04
CA TRP A 103 -0.16 11.07 -6.88
C TRP A 103 -0.36 10.31 -8.19
N TYR A 104 -0.24 8.99 -8.12
CA TYR A 104 -0.31 8.09 -9.27
C TYR A 104 -1.70 7.49 -9.36
N ALA A 105 -2.29 7.51 -10.55
CA ALA A 105 -3.69 7.18 -10.74
C ALA A 105 -4.03 5.69 -10.60
N ALA A 106 -3.04 4.80 -10.72
CA ALA A 106 -3.27 3.36 -10.59
C ALA A 106 -3.50 2.96 -9.12
N PRO A 107 -4.63 2.31 -8.77
CA PRO A 107 -4.83 1.77 -7.44
C PRO A 107 -3.93 0.56 -7.19
N GLY A 108 -3.63 0.29 -5.92
CA GLY A 108 -2.74 -0.81 -5.53
C GLY A 108 -3.46 -2.15 -5.51
N GLU A 109 -2.74 -3.22 -5.90
CA GLU A 109 -3.30 -4.58 -5.96
C GLU A 109 -3.80 -5.09 -4.60
N ASP A 110 -3.18 -4.65 -3.52
CA ASP A 110 -3.41 -5.09 -2.14
C ASP A 110 -4.14 -4.04 -1.29
N ILE A 111 -4.65 -2.97 -1.90
CA ILE A 111 -5.43 -1.99 -1.16
C ILE A 111 -6.74 -2.66 -0.74
N THR A 112 -6.77 -3.07 0.53
CA THR A 112 -7.95 -3.61 1.22
C THR A 112 -9.01 -2.54 1.45
N ALA A 113 -8.64 -1.26 1.29
CA ALA A 113 -9.58 -0.15 1.38
C ALA A 113 -10.72 -0.35 0.36
N VAL A 114 -11.93 -0.15 0.86
CA VAL A 114 -13.16 -0.16 0.09
C VAL A 114 -13.34 1.16 -0.69
N SER A 115 -12.46 2.14 -0.47
CA SER A 115 -12.65 3.53 -0.84
C SER A 115 -12.07 3.87 -2.19
N ASP A 116 -12.58 4.98 -2.73
CA ASP A 116 -11.96 5.64 -3.88
C ASP A 116 -10.48 5.94 -3.62
N TRP A 117 -9.64 5.54 -4.57
CA TRP A 117 -8.18 5.62 -4.46
C TRP A 117 -7.68 7.05 -4.25
N TRP A 118 -8.28 8.03 -4.93
CA TRP A 118 -7.89 9.43 -4.77
C TRP A 118 -8.23 9.96 -3.40
N MET A 119 -9.37 9.55 -2.85
CA MET A 119 -9.78 9.97 -1.53
C MET A 119 -8.93 9.33 -0.42
N LEU A 120 -8.47 8.09 -0.62
CA LEU A 120 -7.49 7.47 0.27
C LEU A 120 -6.18 8.26 0.29
N LEU A 121 -5.63 8.59 -0.89
CA LEU A 121 -4.43 9.44 -1.01
C LEU A 121 -4.65 10.83 -0.41
N ALA A 122 -5.81 11.45 -0.67
CA ALA A 122 -6.13 12.77 -0.13
C ALA A 122 -6.11 12.80 1.40
N ARG A 123 -6.60 11.75 2.06
CA ARG A 123 -6.55 11.64 3.52
C ARG A 123 -5.15 11.36 4.04
N HIS A 124 -4.41 10.45 3.39
CA HIS A 124 -3.08 10.04 3.84
C HIS A 124 -2.00 11.08 3.50
N GLU A 125 -1.79 11.36 2.22
CA GLU A 125 -0.81 12.35 1.75
C GLU A 125 -1.20 13.76 2.16
N GLY A 126 -2.50 14.07 2.23
CA GLY A 126 -2.97 15.34 2.77
C GLY A 126 -2.60 15.54 4.24
N ARG A 127 -2.52 14.46 5.03
CA ARG A 127 -2.01 14.52 6.41
C ARG A 127 -0.51 14.83 6.42
N HIS A 128 0.29 14.20 5.56
CA HIS A 128 1.72 14.53 5.43
C HIS A 128 1.94 16.00 5.03
N MET A 129 1.14 16.54 4.11
CA MET A 129 1.17 17.96 3.73
C MET A 129 0.92 18.87 4.94
N ALA A 130 -0.11 18.57 5.74
CA ALA A 130 -0.46 19.34 6.94
C ALA A 130 0.61 19.19 8.04
N GLN A 131 1.13 17.99 8.25
CA GLN A 131 2.23 17.71 9.18
C GLN A 131 3.45 18.54 8.82
N PHE A 132 3.92 18.47 7.57
CA PHE A 132 5.10 19.22 7.14
C PHE A 132 4.93 20.72 7.36
N ASP A 133 3.80 21.28 6.96
CA ASP A 133 3.45 22.68 7.24
C ASP A 133 3.49 22.99 8.75
N ALA A 134 2.91 22.14 9.60
CA ALA A 134 2.92 22.30 11.06
C ALA A 134 4.31 22.13 11.69
N ALA A 135 5.25 21.49 11.00
CA ALA A 135 6.63 21.34 11.46
C ALA A 135 7.48 22.61 11.27
N ASP A 136 7.01 23.61 10.52
CA ASP A 136 7.71 24.88 10.31
C ASP A 136 7.67 25.79 11.57
N GLN A 137 8.32 25.32 12.64
CA GLN A 137 8.40 25.99 13.94
C GLN A 137 9.72 25.67 14.67
N GLY A 138 10.06 26.48 15.67
CA GLY A 138 11.26 26.28 16.50
C GLY A 138 12.55 26.17 15.69
N ALA A 139 13.39 25.19 16.02
CA ALA A 139 14.66 24.99 15.32
C ALA A 139 14.48 24.45 13.89
N THR A 140 13.39 23.74 13.58
CA THR A 140 13.09 23.35 12.19
C THR A 140 12.83 24.57 11.31
N ARG A 141 12.08 25.57 11.80
CA ARG A 141 11.92 26.85 11.10
C ARG A 141 13.23 27.63 10.94
N PHE A 142 14.10 27.56 11.95
CA PHE A 142 15.43 28.16 11.83
C PHE A 142 16.24 27.51 10.71
N LEU A 143 16.24 26.17 10.61
CA LEU A 143 16.89 25.44 9.51
C LEU A 143 16.24 25.78 8.16
N HIS A 144 14.91 25.87 8.11
CA HIS A 144 14.18 26.30 6.92
C HIS A 144 14.62 27.70 6.47
N GLY A 145 14.76 28.66 7.39
CA GLY A 145 15.23 30.00 7.06
C GLY A 145 16.67 30.05 6.53
N LEU A 146 17.53 29.14 6.99
CA LEU A 146 18.95 29.09 6.56
C LEU A 146 19.16 28.36 5.23
N PHE A 147 18.53 27.22 5.05
CA PHE A 147 18.81 26.29 3.95
C PHE A 147 17.62 26.07 3.01
N GLY A 148 16.54 26.83 3.22
CA GLY A 148 15.29 26.66 2.49
C GLY A 148 14.66 25.30 2.77
N GLU A 149 14.01 24.77 1.75
CA GLU A 149 13.25 23.52 1.81
C GLU A 149 14.06 22.28 2.23
N ILE A 150 15.35 22.19 1.89
CA ILE A 150 16.24 21.12 2.37
C ILE A 150 16.46 21.23 3.89
N GLY A 151 16.65 22.44 4.42
CA GLY A 151 16.79 22.64 5.87
C GLY A 151 15.53 22.29 6.63
N TRP A 152 14.38 22.63 6.05
CA TRP A 152 13.08 22.26 6.58
C TRP A 152 12.91 20.73 6.64
N GLY A 153 13.16 20.04 5.53
CA GLY A 153 13.11 18.58 5.46
C GLY A 153 14.09 17.91 6.41
N ALA A 154 15.33 18.43 6.53
CA ALA A 154 16.32 17.92 7.49
C ALA A 154 15.82 18.04 8.94
N GLY A 155 15.21 19.17 9.30
CA GLY A 155 14.62 19.35 10.63
C GLY A 155 13.54 18.31 10.93
N ILE A 156 12.64 18.04 9.96
CA ILE A 156 11.60 17.03 10.11
C ILE A 156 12.20 15.62 10.25
N VAL A 157 13.09 15.21 9.35
CA VAL A 157 13.69 13.86 9.36
C VAL A 157 14.50 13.60 10.64
N MET A 158 15.18 14.62 11.18
CA MET A 158 15.93 14.48 12.44
C MET A 158 15.03 14.50 13.68
N GLY A 159 13.94 15.27 13.66
CA GLY A 159 13.10 15.50 14.84
C GLY A 159 11.90 14.58 14.99
N THR A 160 11.33 14.13 13.87
CA THR A 160 10.03 13.47 13.81
C THR A 160 10.23 12.03 13.34
N PRO A 161 10.02 11.03 14.21
CA PRO A 161 10.21 9.65 13.82
C PRO A 161 9.16 9.23 12.78
N SER A 162 9.55 8.37 11.83
CA SER A 162 8.66 7.93 10.74
C SER A 162 7.36 7.28 11.25
N TRP A 163 7.39 6.54 12.38
CA TRP A 163 6.16 5.97 12.95
C TRP A 163 5.15 7.05 13.33
N LEU A 164 5.61 8.23 13.78
CA LEU A 164 4.71 9.31 14.17
C LEU A 164 4.09 9.97 12.94
N LEU A 165 4.85 10.12 11.85
CA LEU A 165 4.32 10.65 10.59
C LEU A 165 3.30 9.67 9.97
N GLU A 166 3.73 8.43 9.72
CA GLU A 166 2.92 7.42 9.03
C GLU A 166 1.74 6.93 9.89
N GLY A 167 1.97 6.72 11.18
CA GLY A 167 0.95 6.25 12.11
C GLY A 167 -0.20 7.24 12.27
N ASP A 168 0.14 8.53 12.44
CA ASP A 168 -0.84 9.61 12.54
C ASP A 168 -1.58 9.84 11.21
N ALA A 169 -0.93 9.62 10.06
CA ALA A 169 -1.59 9.62 8.76
C ALA A 169 -2.62 8.48 8.63
N VAL A 170 -2.30 7.28 9.13
CA VAL A 170 -3.26 6.16 9.18
C VAL A 170 -4.39 6.40 10.18
N VAL A 171 -4.10 7.04 11.33
CA VAL A 171 -5.15 7.49 12.27
C VAL A 171 -6.11 8.44 11.55
N GLN A 172 -5.60 9.39 10.77
CA GLN A 172 -6.42 10.33 10.03
C GLN A 172 -7.28 9.67 8.95
N GLU A 173 -6.75 8.70 8.20
CA GLU A 173 -7.54 7.87 7.28
C GLU A 173 -8.73 7.23 8.01
N THR A 174 -8.46 6.66 9.18
CA THR A 174 -9.41 5.88 9.99
C THR A 174 -10.50 6.76 10.61
N LEU A 175 -10.15 7.98 11.02
CA LEU A 175 -11.08 8.95 11.59
C LEU A 175 -11.97 9.62 10.54
N LEU A 176 -11.46 9.85 9.32
CA LEU A 176 -12.17 10.53 8.24
C LEU A 176 -12.85 9.57 7.25
N SER A 177 -12.89 8.28 7.55
CA SER A 177 -13.56 7.29 6.70
C SER A 177 -14.08 6.09 7.47
N GLU A 178 -15.03 5.40 6.85
CA GLU A 178 -15.63 4.17 7.39
C GLU A 178 -14.76 2.94 7.16
N GLU A 179 -13.59 3.12 6.54
CA GLU A 179 -12.79 2.03 5.95
C GLU A 179 -11.27 2.21 6.07
N GLY A 180 -10.80 3.23 6.80
CA GLY A 180 -9.36 3.48 6.92
C GLY A 180 -8.62 2.24 7.43
N ARG A 181 -7.34 2.10 7.06
CA ARG A 181 -6.55 0.87 7.32
C ARG A 181 -6.58 0.42 8.79
N GLY A 182 -6.75 1.34 9.73
CA GLY A 182 -6.93 1.05 11.14
C GLY A 182 -8.17 0.22 11.52
N ARG A 183 -9.12 0.03 10.59
CA ARG A 183 -10.32 -0.81 10.74
C ARG A 183 -10.16 -2.21 10.14
N ASP A 184 -9.06 -2.48 9.43
CA ASP A 184 -8.76 -3.79 8.88
C ASP A 184 -8.04 -4.65 9.95
N PRO A 185 -8.66 -5.72 10.46
CA PRO A 185 -8.04 -6.56 11.48
C PRO A 185 -6.71 -7.14 11.02
N LEU A 186 -6.52 -7.44 9.72
CA LEU A 186 -5.22 -7.92 9.22
C LEU A 186 -4.13 -6.85 9.30
N PHE A 187 -4.49 -5.57 9.25
CA PHE A 187 -3.53 -4.46 9.38
C PHE A 187 -2.96 -4.39 10.79
N THR A 188 -3.81 -4.55 11.81
CA THR A 188 -3.45 -4.47 13.23
C THR A 188 -2.90 -5.80 13.78
N MET A 189 -3.34 -6.93 13.22
CA MET A 189 -3.04 -8.28 13.70
C MET A 189 -1.54 -8.57 13.91
N GLU A 190 -0.69 -8.14 12.97
CA GLU A 190 0.73 -8.50 13.01
C GLU A 190 1.42 -7.92 14.25
N VAL A 191 1.03 -6.71 14.67
CA VAL A 191 1.54 -6.07 15.88
C VAL A 191 1.04 -6.83 17.11
N THR A 192 -0.25 -7.13 17.17
CA THR A 192 -0.86 -7.90 18.26
C THR A 192 -0.23 -9.28 18.44
N ALA A 193 -0.02 -10.02 17.35
CA ALA A 193 0.64 -11.32 17.38
C ALA A 193 2.10 -11.22 17.85
N LEU A 194 2.84 -10.22 17.36
CA LEU A 194 4.22 -9.99 17.77
C LEU A 194 4.33 -9.73 19.28
N VAL A 195 3.53 -8.81 19.82
CA VAL A 195 3.60 -8.46 21.26
C VAL A 195 3.04 -9.55 22.16
N SER A 196 2.07 -10.35 21.68
CA SER A 196 1.49 -11.46 22.44
C SER A 196 2.45 -12.62 22.61
N GLU A 197 3.26 -12.92 21.59
CA GLU A 197 4.22 -14.03 21.63
C GLU A 197 5.61 -13.62 22.11
N ASN A 198 5.95 -12.34 21.99
CA ASN A 198 7.23 -11.79 22.44
C ASN A 198 6.99 -10.63 23.43
N PRO A 199 6.63 -10.92 24.70
CA PRO A 199 6.35 -9.88 25.70
C PRO A 199 7.54 -8.94 25.97
N GLU A 200 8.76 -9.40 25.68
CA GLU A 200 10.00 -8.63 25.79
C GLU A 200 10.29 -7.75 24.56
N SER A 201 9.32 -7.60 23.63
CA SER A 201 9.46 -6.74 22.47
C SER A 201 9.90 -5.33 22.88
N ASP A 202 11.05 -4.90 22.38
CA ASP A 202 11.61 -3.59 22.71
C ASP A 202 11.16 -2.54 21.69
N TYR A 203 10.79 -1.36 22.18
CA TYR A 203 10.38 -0.20 21.36
C TYR A 203 11.33 0.08 20.20
N TYR A 204 12.65 0.06 20.44
CA TYR A 204 13.61 0.38 19.37
C TYR A 204 13.66 -0.69 18.30
N HIS A 205 13.36 -1.95 18.62
CA HIS A 205 13.19 -2.96 17.59
C HIS A 205 11.87 -2.75 16.85
N ALA A 206 10.76 -2.53 17.56
CA ALA A 206 9.44 -2.36 16.94
C ALA A 206 9.37 -1.21 15.92
N VAL A 207 10.13 -0.13 16.12
CA VAL A 207 10.12 1.04 15.22
C VAL A 207 11.28 1.08 14.23
N ASN A 208 12.15 0.06 14.19
CA ASN A 208 13.27 -0.01 13.24
C ASN A 208 13.24 -1.33 12.45
N PRO A 209 13.41 -1.30 11.12
CA PRO A 209 13.42 -2.51 10.30
C PRO A 209 14.50 -3.52 10.71
N SER A 210 14.23 -4.80 10.48
CA SER A 210 15.20 -5.88 10.67
C SER A 210 15.23 -6.80 9.46
N PHE A 211 16.43 -7.18 9.04
CA PHE A 211 16.63 -8.21 8.01
C PHE A 211 16.64 -9.63 8.58
N LYS A 212 16.60 -9.77 9.91
CA LYS A 212 16.70 -11.06 10.60
C LYS A 212 15.36 -11.52 11.18
N ASN A 213 14.63 -10.60 11.79
CA ASN A 213 13.34 -10.86 12.42
C ASN A 213 12.28 -10.07 11.65
N HIS A 214 11.11 -10.66 11.44
CA HIS A 214 9.99 -9.89 10.90
C HIS A 214 9.53 -8.90 11.96
N ILE A 215 9.42 -7.65 11.52
CA ILE A 215 8.90 -6.54 12.31
C ILE A 215 7.82 -5.93 11.43
N PRO A 216 6.57 -5.82 11.92
CA PRO A 216 5.51 -5.16 11.20
C PRO A 216 5.97 -3.79 10.73
N ASP A 217 5.50 -3.37 9.56
CA ASP A 217 5.94 -2.11 8.97
C ASP A 217 5.58 -0.90 9.85
N ILE A 218 6.19 0.23 9.51
CA ILE A 218 6.11 1.47 10.27
C ILE A 218 4.68 2.04 10.35
N TYR A 219 3.82 1.72 9.37
CA TYR A 219 2.43 2.16 9.35
C TYR A 219 1.63 1.43 10.43
N ARG A 220 1.85 0.12 10.58
CA ARG A 220 1.14 -0.72 11.55
C ARG A 220 1.52 -0.36 12.98
N VAL A 221 2.81 -0.38 13.29
CA VAL A 221 3.30 -0.03 14.63
C VAL A 221 3.00 1.43 14.96
N GLY A 222 3.17 2.32 13.97
CA GLY A 222 2.87 3.75 14.13
C GLY A 222 1.39 4.01 14.41
N TYR A 223 0.48 3.34 13.67
CA TYR A 223 -0.95 3.47 13.88
C TYR A 223 -1.36 3.01 15.27
N GLU A 224 -0.92 1.83 15.71
CA GLU A 224 -1.25 1.31 17.05
C GLU A 224 -0.81 2.28 18.14
N LEU A 225 0.43 2.76 18.05
CA LEU A 225 0.98 3.68 19.04
C LEU A 225 0.30 5.05 19.00
N ALA A 226 0.06 5.61 17.82
CA ALA A 226 -0.61 6.92 17.69
C ALA A 226 -2.08 6.86 18.13
N SER A 227 -2.82 5.84 17.68
CA SER A 227 -4.22 5.62 18.03
C SER A 227 -4.39 5.41 19.54
N TRP A 228 -3.53 4.58 20.14
CA TRP A 228 -3.56 4.32 21.58
C TRP A 228 -3.20 5.57 22.41
N ILE A 229 -2.14 6.31 22.03
CA ILE A 229 -1.78 7.57 22.72
C ILE A 229 -2.96 8.55 22.65
N ARG A 230 -3.60 8.67 21.50
CA ARG A 230 -4.78 9.54 21.32
C ARG A 230 -5.95 9.09 22.19
N GLY A 231 -6.22 7.78 22.27
CA GLY A 231 -7.30 7.22 23.07
C GLY A 231 -7.09 7.41 24.58
N GLU A 232 -5.86 7.18 25.06
CA GLU A 232 -5.53 7.21 26.49
C GLU A 232 -5.25 8.63 27.01
N TYR A 233 -4.59 9.48 26.22
CA TYR A 233 -4.12 10.81 26.65
C TYR A 233 -4.77 11.99 25.91
N GLY A 234 -5.64 11.72 24.93
CA GLY A 234 -6.33 12.74 24.13
C GLY A 234 -5.57 13.18 22.87
N GLU A 235 -6.27 13.92 22.01
CA GLU A 235 -5.73 14.46 20.75
C GLU A 235 -4.59 15.47 20.98
N GLU A 236 -4.67 16.23 22.06
CA GLU A 236 -3.65 17.22 22.43
C GLU A 236 -2.31 16.56 22.76
N ALA A 237 -2.30 15.30 23.20
CA ALA A 237 -1.09 14.55 23.49
C ALA A 237 -0.26 14.32 22.22
N LEU A 238 -0.87 13.83 21.14
CA LEU A 238 -0.20 13.69 19.85
C LEU A 238 0.25 15.06 19.31
N THR A 239 -0.60 16.08 19.48
CA THR A 239 -0.27 17.46 19.07
C THR A 239 1.01 17.95 19.75
N GLU A 240 1.17 17.73 21.07
CA GLU A 240 2.38 18.13 21.81
C GLU A 240 3.60 17.28 21.47
N ILE A 241 3.43 15.97 21.27
CA ILE A 241 4.53 15.10 20.82
C ILE A 241 5.07 15.60 19.48
N TYR A 242 4.18 15.85 18.51
CA TYR A 242 4.54 16.39 17.20
C TYR A 242 5.22 17.75 17.32
N ARG A 243 4.62 18.68 18.10
CA ARG A 243 5.17 20.02 18.35
C ARG A 243 6.58 19.96 18.90
N SER A 244 6.83 19.10 19.88
CA SER A 244 8.14 18.96 20.50
C SER A 244 9.18 18.39 19.53
N SER A 245 8.80 17.36 18.76
CA SER A 245 9.63 16.78 17.70
C SER A 245 10.01 17.80 16.63
N ALA A 246 9.06 18.63 16.18
CA ALA A 246 9.32 19.69 15.21
C ALA A 246 10.18 20.83 15.79
N ARG A 247 9.95 21.27 17.03
CA ARG A 247 10.68 22.40 17.62
C ARG A 247 12.10 22.02 18.05
N ILE A 248 12.36 20.75 18.36
CA ILE A 248 13.64 20.22 18.83
C ILE A 248 14.04 19.07 17.89
N PRO A 249 14.61 19.35 16.70
CA PRO A 249 14.96 18.36 15.70
C PRO A 249 16.28 17.64 16.05
N ILE A 250 16.38 17.18 17.30
CA ILE A 250 17.47 16.36 17.80
C ILE A 250 16.87 14.99 18.09
N PRO A 251 17.32 13.93 17.39
CA PRO A 251 16.81 12.59 17.58
C PRO A 251 16.75 12.20 19.05
N VAL A 252 15.70 11.49 19.45
CA VAL A 252 15.42 11.07 20.85
C VAL A 252 15.08 12.21 21.82
N ILE A 253 15.73 13.37 21.76
CA ILE A 253 15.50 14.48 22.71
C ILE A 253 14.12 15.11 22.48
N GLY A 254 13.81 15.50 21.24
CA GLY A 254 12.53 16.12 20.90
C GLY A 254 11.36 15.22 21.22
N LEU A 255 11.46 13.96 20.80
CA LEU A 255 10.45 12.93 21.06
C LEU A 255 10.27 12.66 22.56
N ASN A 256 11.35 12.40 23.30
CA ASN A 256 11.26 12.14 24.76
C ASN A 256 10.68 13.33 25.52
N THR A 257 11.01 14.55 25.10
CA THR A 257 10.48 15.76 25.72
C THR A 257 8.98 15.87 25.47
N GLY A 258 8.55 15.61 24.24
CA GLY A 258 7.14 15.64 23.83
C GLY A 258 6.32 14.60 24.57
N THR A 259 6.74 13.34 24.57
CA THR A 259 6.00 12.26 25.24
C THR A 259 5.94 12.47 26.76
N LYS A 260 7.02 13.01 27.38
CA LYS A 260 7.00 13.31 28.82
C LYS A 260 6.05 14.45 29.17
N ARG A 261 5.92 15.47 28.32
CA ARG A 261 4.98 16.56 28.54
C ARG A 261 3.54 16.13 28.30
N ALA A 262 3.31 15.32 27.27
CA ALA A 262 2.00 14.85 26.88
C ALA A 262 1.43 13.79 27.83
N ALA A 263 2.26 12.84 28.26
CA ALA A 263 1.82 11.63 28.96
C ALA A 263 2.65 11.29 30.21
N GLY A 264 3.62 12.13 30.60
CA GLY A 264 4.49 11.85 31.75
C GLY A 264 5.53 10.74 31.52
N LYS A 265 5.59 10.16 30.32
CA LYS A 265 6.32 8.92 30.00
C LYS A 265 7.27 9.08 28.83
N LYS A 266 8.32 8.26 28.76
CA LYS A 266 9.19 8.14 27.57
C LYS A 266 8.50 7.25 26.52
N PRO A 267 8.93 7.30 25.24
CA PRO A 267 8.33 6.49 24.17
C PRO A 267 8.34 4.99 24.45
N LYS A 268 9.43 4.47 25.05
CA LYS A 268 9.52 3.06 25.46
C LYS A 268 8.47 2.67 26.50
N GLU A 269 8.16 3.56 27.45
CA GLU A 269 7.16 3.29 28.48
C GLU A 269 5.75 3.27 27.88
N LEU A 270 5.45 4.20 26.96
CA LEU A 270 4.19 4.21 26.20
C LEU A 270 4.02 2.93 25.36
N TYR A 271 5.08 2.51 24.65
CA TYR A 271 5.05 1.27 23.88
C TYR A 271 4.82 0.03 24.75
N ASN A 272 5.45 -0.05 25.91
CA ASN A 272 5.27 -1.18 26.83
C ASN A 272 3.82 -1.28 27.34
N GLU A 273 3.18 -0.13 27.58
CA GLU A 273 1.77 -0.09 27.99
C GLU A 273 0.83 -0.45 26.86
N LEU A 274 1.05 0.07 25.64
CA LEU A 274 0.37 -0.38 24.43
C LEU A 274 0.48 -1.90 24.27
N ALA A 275 1.69 -2.45 24.37
CA ALA A 275 1.93 -3.89 24.22
C ALA A 275 1.23 -4.71 25.32
N ALA A 276 1.00 -4.15 26.50
CA ALA A 276 0.20 -4.78 27.55
C ALA A 276 -1.30 -4.73 27.25
N ASP A 277 -1.79 -3.57 26.79
CA ASP A 277 -3.17 -3.36 26.39
C ASP A 277 -3.58 -4.26 25.22
N LEU A 278 -2.76 -4.30 24.15
CA LEU A 278 -2.99 -5.18 23.00
C LEU A 278 -3.07 -6.65 23.41
N ARG A 279 -2.20 -7.11 24.32
CA ARG A 279 -2.25 -8.49 24.85
C ARG A 279 -3.53 -8.77 25.63
N GLN A 280 -3.98 -7.80 26.42
CA GLN A 280 -5.22 -7.93 27.19
C GLN A 280 -6.44 -7.96 26.26
N SER A 281 -6.53 -7.02 25.33
CA SER A 281 -7.59 -6.93 24.32
C SER A 281 -7.64 -8.20 23.46
N ALA A 282 -6.48 -8.71 23.06
CA ALA A 282 -6.34 -9.99 22.40
C ALA A 282 -6.86 -11.15 23.27
N ALA A 283 -6.46 -11.24 24.54
CA ALA A 283 -6.96 -12.30 25.42
C ALA A 283 -8.50 -12.27 25.60
N ILE A 284 -9.11 -11.09 25.66
CA ILE A 284 -10.56 -10.91 25.76
C ILE A 284 -11.24 -11.38 24.47
N LEU A 285 -10.81 -10.88 23.31
CA LEU A 285 -11.40 -11.27 22.02
C LEU A 285 -11.30 -12.79 21.81
N ASN A 286 -10.21 -13.42 22.24
CA ASN A 286 -10.04 -14.89 22.12
C ASN A 286 -11.08 -15.66 22.93
N SER A 287 -11.56 -15.08 24.02
CA SER A 287 -12.57 -15.70 24.88
C SER A 287 -14.00 -15.54 24.35
N GLU A 288 -14.23 -14.61 23.43
CA GLU A 288 -15.55 -14.27 22.89
C GLU A 288 -15.83 -14.94 21.54
N ILE A 289 -14.80 -15.35 20.80
CA ILE A 289 -14.95 -15.95 19.47
C ILE A 289 -15.08 -17.48 19.52
N THR A 290 -15.90 -18.04 18.63
CA THR A 290 -15.92 -19.49 18.39
C THR A 290 -14.94 -19.83 17.27
N ILE A 291 -13.80 -20.42 17.63
CA ILE A 291 -12.78 -20.83 16.68
C ILE A 291 -13.22 -22.09 15.92
N THR A 292 -13.18 -22.05 14.59
CA THR A 292 -13.47 -23.20 13.74
C THR A 292 -12.37 -24.26 13.87
N PRO A 293 -12.69 -25.53 14.17
CA PRO A 293 -11.73 -26.62 14.13
C PRO A 293 -11.10 -26.75 12.74
N ALA A 294 -9.78 -26.89 12.67
CA ALA A 294 -9.05 -26.97 11.42
C ALA A 294 -7.84 -27.90 11.56
N GLN A 295 -7.46 -28.56 10.48
CA GLN A 295 -6.22 -29.31 10.38
C GLN A 295 -5.14 -28.43 9.73
N ILE A 296 -4.03 -28.20 10.41
CA ILE A 296 -2.85 -27.55 9.81
C ILE A 296 -2.16 -28.55 8.88
N ILE A 297 -1.92 -28.14 7.64
CA ILE A 297 -1.29 -29.00 6.62
C ILE A 297 0.07 -28.48 6.16
N SER A 298 0.37 -27.21 6.40
CA SER A 298 1.70 -26.65 6.13
C SER A 298 2.68 -27.02 7.26
N PRO A 299 3.98 -27.09 6.98
CA PRO A 299 5.00 -27.20 8.02
C PRO A 299 4.99 -26.00 8.98
N GLU A 300 5.56 -26.19 10.17
CA GLU A 300 5.87 -25.08 11.07
C GLU A 300 6.88 -24.12 10.42
N PRO A 301 6.61 -22.80 10.37
CA PRO A 301 7.55 -21.84 9.80
C PRO A 301 8.84 -21.72 10.61
N GLU A 302 10.00 -21.79 9.95
CA GLU A 302 11.32 -21.49 10.56
C GLU A 302 11.67 -19.99 10.50
N SER A 303 11.01 -19.24 9.61
CA SER A 303 11.13 -17.79 9.47
C SER A 303 9.79 -17.24 9.03
N PHE A 304 9.62 -15.91 9.10
CA PHE A 304 8.35 -15.27 8.72
C PHE A 304 7.92 -15.72 7.32
N THR A 305 6.75 -16.35 7.26
CA THR A 305 6.24 -17.04 6.06
C THR A 305 4.88 -16.49 5.68
N ARG A 306 4.66 -16.30 4.38
CA ARG A 306 3.35 -15.98 3.79
C ARG A 306 3.01 -16.94 2.66
N TYR A 307 1.73 -17.25 2.50
CA TYR A 307 1.16 -18.07 1.45
C TYR A 307 0.11 -17.31 0.66
N ASP A 308 0.14 -17.45 -0.67
CA ASP A 308 -0.94 -17.02 -1.54
C ASP A 308 -1.13 -17.96 -2.73
N ALA A 309 -2.11 -17.66 -3.58
CA ALA A 309 -2.43 -18.43 -4.78
C ALA A 309 -2.67 -19.92 -4.50
N LEU A 310 -3.49 -20.22 -3.49
CA LEU A 310 -3.84 -21.59 -3.13
C LEU A 310 -4.64 -22.26 -4.27
N PHE A 311 -4.24 -23.45 -4.67
CA PHE A 311 -4.96 -24.26 -5.67
C PHE A 311 -4.87 -25.75 -5.34
N TYR A 312 -6.02 -26.41 -5.21
CA TYR A 312 -6.10 -27.85 -4.98
C TYR A 312 -6.45 -28.59 -6.29
N ASP A 313 -5.69 -29.64 -6.62
CA ASP A 313 -5.82 -30.33 -7.91
C ASP A 313 -6.89 -31.44 -7.95
N GLY A 314 -7.61 -31.68 -6.85
CA GLY A 314 -8.57 -32.78 -6.76
C GLY A 314 -7.94 -34.17 -6.59
N LYS A 315 -6.60 -34.27 -6.56
CA LYS A 315 -5.83 -35.53 -6.52
C LYS A 315 -4.93 -35.61 -5.27
N GLY A 316 -5.20 -34.79 -4.26
CA GLY A 316 -4.45 -34.79 -3.00
C GLY A 316 -3.25 -33.85 -2.97
N ASN A 317 -3.05 -33.00 -3.98
CA ASN A 317 -2.00 -31.99 -3.97
C ASN A 317 -2.58 -30.59 -3.82
N LEU A 318 -2.06 -29.83 -2.86
CA LEU A 318 -2.28 -28.40 -2.75
C LEU A 318 -1.03 -27.64 -3.24
N TYR A 319 -1.24 -26.65 -4.08
CA TYR A 319 -0.23 -25.74 -4.58
C TYR A 319 -0.40 -24.36 -3.94
N ALA A 320 0.70 -23.70 -3.63
CA ALA A 320 0.69 -22.32 -3.13
C ALA A 320 2.01 -21.62 -3.48
N ARG A 321 1.98 -20.29 -3.65
CA ARG A 321 3.22 -19.51 -3.60
C ARG A 321 3.56 -19.26 -2.13
N LYS A 322 4.76 -19.65 -1.74
CA LYS A 322 5.36 -19.39 -0.43
C LYS A 322 6.39 -18.29 -0.54
N THR A 323 6.26 -17.26 0.30
CA THR A 323 7.27 -16.22 0.48
C THR A 323 7.80 -16.29 1.91
N THR A 324 9.12 -16.21 2.09
CA THR A 324 9.71 -16.15 3.43
C THR A 324 10.67 -14.98 3.56
N LEU A 325 11.06 -14.66 4.80
CA LEU A 325 12.14 -13.70 5.05
C LEU A 325 13.51 -14.25 4.61
N ALA A 326 13.71 -15.56 4.72
CA ALA A 326 15.00 -16.22 4.47
C ALA A 326 15.23 -16.60 3.00
N GLU A 327 14.18 -16.85 2.22
CA GLU A 327 14.29 -17.42 0.88
C GLU A 327 13.47 -16.67 -0.17
N ALA A 328 13.93 -16.74 -1.42
CA ALA A 328 13.19 -16.23 -2.57
C ALA A 328 11.82 -16.95 -2.70
N PRO A 329 10.75 -16.23 -3.09
CA PRO A 329 9.44 -16.81 -3.30
C PRO A 329 9.46 -18.03 -4.21
N ALA A 330 8.60 -19.00 -3.92
CA ALA A 330 8.55 -20.25 -4.66
C ALA A 330 7.15 -20.84 -4.72
N LEU A 331 6.87 -21.57 -5.80
CA LEU A 331 5.79 -22.51 -5.81
C LEU A 331 6.16 -23.71 -4.94
N VAL A 332 5.30 -24.02 -3.98
CA VAL A 332 5.37 -25.24 -3.17
C VAL A 332 4.17 -26.12 -3.47
N ARG A 333 4.39 -27.44 -3.36
CA ARG A 333 3.34 -28.46 -3.37
C ARG A 333 3.29 -29.13 -2.02
N ILE A 334 2.12 -29.14 -1.39
CA ILE A 334 1.84 -29.87 -0.16
C ILE A 334 1.05 -31.12 -0.56
N SER A 335 1.57 -32.28 -0.17
CA SER A 335 1.00 -33.60 -0.46
C SER A 335 1.09 -34.50 0.77
N THR A 336 0.34 -35.58 0.81
CA THR A 336 0.40 -36.55 1.91
C THR A 336 1.31 -37.72 1.55
N VAL A 337 2.32 -37.98 2.38
CA VAL A 337 3.23 -39.13 2.30
C VAL A 337 3.26 -39.81 3.66
N ASP A 338 2.98 -41.12 3.73
CA ASP A 338 2.93 -41.89 4.98
C ASP A 338 2.05 -41.24 6.07
N ASN A 339 0.86 -40.78 5.67
CA ASN A 339 -0.10 -40.05 6.53
C ASN A 339 0.44 -38.73 7.13
N LYS A 340 1.50 -38.16 6.55
CA LYS A 340 2.05 -36.86 6.95
C LYS A 340 2.05 -35.90 5.78
N TYR A 341 1.81 -34.62 6.05
CA TYR A 341 1.95 -33.59 5.03
C TYR A 341 3.42 -33.30 4.77
N VAL A 342 3.79 -33.28 3.49
CA VAL A 342 5.14 -32.99 3.02
C VAL A 342 5.06 -31.83 2.03
N GLU A 343 5.79 -30.77 2.34
CA GLU A 343 5.99 -29.62 1.45
C GLU A 343 7.18 -29.88 0.53
N THR A 344 6.97 -29.75 -0.78
CA THR A 344 8.01 -29.86 -1.81
C THR A 344 8.09 -28.54 -2.59
N ARG A 345 9.26 -27.92 -2.61
CA ARG A 345 9.54 -26.76 -3.46
C ARG A 345 9.67 -27.19 -4.92
N LEU A 346 8.91 -26.57 -5.82
CA LEU A 346 8.91 -26.89 -7.25
C LEU A 346 9.77 -25.92 -8.06
N ILE A 347 9.48 -24.63 -7.98
CA ILE A 347 10.20 -23.60 -8.74
C ILE A 347 10.18 -22.25 -8.01
N ARG A 348 11.17 -21.39 -8.28
CA ARG A 348 11.14 -19.99 -7.84
C ARG A 348 10.11 -19.19 -8.63
N LEU A 349 9.41 -18.30 -7.94
CA LEU A 349 8.45 -17.37 -8.51
C LEU A 349 8.87 -15.93 -8.22
N PRO A 350 8.39 -14.94 -8.99
CA PRO A 350 8.61 -13.54 -8.65
C PRO A 350 7.93 -13.17 -7.33
N ARG A 351 8.49 -12.16 -6.65
CA ARG A 351 7.97 -11.63 -5.39
C ARG A 351 6.73 -10.75 -5.59
N GLY A 352 6.69 -9.98 -6.66
CA GLY A 352 5.57 -9.10 -6.98
C GLY A 352 4.54 -9.74 -7.90
N GLY A 353 3.37 -9.11 -7.99
CA GLY A 353 2.25 -9.53 -8.82
C GLY A 353 1.41 -10.64 -8.19
N ARG A 354 0.16 -10.71 -8.62
CA ARG A 354 -0.77 -11.78 -8.28
C ARG A 354 -0.49 -13.01 -9.13
N VAL A 355 -0.55 -14.17 -8.49
CA VAL A 355 -0.34 -15.47 -9.12
C VAL A 355 -1.67 -16.20 -9.20
N SER A 356 -1.94 -16.82 -10.35
CA SER A 356 -3.00 -17.79 -10.53
C SER A 356 -2.40 -19.11 -10.96
N ILE A 357 -2.94 -20.18 -10.40
CA ILE A 357 -2.50 -21.55 -10.64
C ILE A 357 -3.73 -22.34 -11.11
N THR A 358 -3.53 -23.19 -12.11
CA THR A 358 -4.46 -24.28 -12.41
C THR A 358 -3.68 -25.54 -12.76
N VAL A 359 -4.27 -26.70 -12.53
CA VAL A 359 -3.66 -28.00 -12.85
C VAL A 359 -4.56 -28.72 -13.83
N THR A 360 -4.06 -28.91 -15.04
CA THR A 360 -4.69 -29.77 -16.05
C THR A 360 -4.25 -31.23 -15.83
N THR A 361 -4.57 -32.16 -16.74
CA THR A 361 -4.30 -33.59 -16.55
C THR A 361 -2.85 -33.93 -16.18
N GLU A 362 -1.87 -33.23 -16.77
CA GLU A 362 -0.43 -33.49 -16.54
C GLU A 362 0.42 -32.24 -16.32
N THR A 363 -0.18 -31.05 -16.34
CA THR A 363 0.54 -29.78 -16.38
C THR A 363 0.06 -28.83 -15.30
N ILE A 364 1.00 -28.28 -14.55
CA ILE A 364 0.75 -27.17 -13.62
C ILE A 364 0.95 -25.89 -14.43
N ARG A 365 -0.14 -25.18 -14.70
CA ARG A 365 -0.13 -23.92 -15.43
C ARG A 365 -0.22 -22.76 -14.44
N ILE A 366 0.68 -21.79 -14.58
CA ILE A 366 0.82 -20.68 -13.65
C ILE A 366 0.87 -19.38 -14.44
N ALA A 367 0.03 -18.42 -14.08
CA ALA A 367 0.03 -17.09 -14.64
C ALA A 367 0.35 -16.05 -13.56
N TRP A 368 1.11 -15.03 -13.91
CA TRP A 368 1.31 -13.87 -13.03
C TRP A 368 1.49 -12.59 -13.83
N ASN A 369 1.08 -11.47 -13.25
CA ASN A 369 1.38 -10.15 -13.80
C ASN A 369 2.74 -9.64 -13.29
N SER A 370 3.45 -8.90 -14.14
CA SER A 370 4.75 -8.30 -13.83
C SER A 370 4.74 -6.84 -14.22
N ILE A 371 4.98 -5.97 -13.24
CA ILE A 371 5.11 -4.54 -13.47
C ILE A 371 6.51 -4.25 -14.00
N ARG A 372 6.58 -3.58 -15.15
CA ARG A 372 7.82 -3.16 -15.79
C ARG A 372 7.82 -1.65 -15.98
N SER A 373 8.75 -0.96 -15.32
CA SER A 373 8.96 0.46 -15.52
C SER A 373 9.51 0.76 -16.92
N HIS A 374 9.14 1.90 -17.48
CA HIS A 374 9.69 2.38 -18.73
C HIS A 374 11.16 2.76 -18.52
N PRO A 375 12.09 2.35 -19.41
CA PRO A 375 13.53 2.58 -19.20
C PRO A 375 13.94 4.05 -19.23
N VAL A 376 13.12 4.91 -19.84
CA VAL A 376 13.38 6.36 -19.96
C VAL A 376 12.44 7.19 -19.08
N TYR A 377 11.20 6.74 -18.89
CA TYR A 377 10.14 7.54 -18.26
C TYR A 377 9.84 6.94 -16.90
N ILE A 378 10.52 7.41 -15.87
CA ILE A 378 10.53 6.76 -14.54
C ILE A 378 9.12 6.65 -13.95
N GLY A 379 8.24 7.62 -14.24
CA GLY A 379 6.83 7.59 -13.81
C GLY A 379 5.92 6.66 -14.62
N SER A 380 6.42 6.05 -15.70
CA SER A 380 5.65 5.17 -16.57
C SER A 380 5.94 3.70 -16.31
N SER A 381 4.89 2.88 -16.27
CA SER A 381 4.99 1.44 -16.11
C SER A 381 3.86 0.72 -16.82
N VAL A 382 4.13 -0.52 -17.21
CA VAL A 382 3.18 -1.43 -17.83
C VAL A 382 3.08 -2.72 -17.04
N SER A 383 1.97 -3.44 -17.20
CA SER A 383 1.77 -4.77 -16.68
C SER A 383 1.83 -5.79 -17.82
N ASP A 384 2.79 -6.71 -17.76
CA ASP A 384 2.90 -7.85 -18.65
C ASP A 384 2.33 -9.10 -17.94
N ILE A 385 1.65 -10.02 -18.64
CA ILE A 385 1.24 -11.31 -18.04
C ILE A 385 2.12 -12.41 -18.62
N THR A 386 2.81 -13.12 -17.72
CA THR A 386 3.62 -14.29 -18.06
C THR A 386 2.91 -15.55 -17.62
N ILE A 387 2.93 -16.57 -18.49
CA ILE A 387 2.39 -17.90 -18.24
C ILE A 387 3.53 -18.91 -18.38
N ILE A 388 3.61 -19.83 -17.42
CA ILE A 388 4.50 -21.00 -17.51
C ILE A 388 3.70 -22.27 -17.31
N ASP A 389 4.13 -23.30 -18.01
CA ASP A 389 3.67 -24.67 -17.84
C ASP A 389 4.81 -25.49 -17.22
N LEU A 390 4.49 -26.22 -16.15
CA LEU A 390 5.40 -27.13 -15.48
C LEU A 390 4.92 -28.57 -15.60
N ASP A 391 5.88 -29.50 -15.69
CA ASP A 391 5.59 -30.91 -15.44
C ASP A 391 5.29 -31.17 -13.95
N SER A 392 4.86 -32.39 -13.62
CA SER A 392 4.56 -32.81 -12.25
C SER A 392 5.77 -32.76 -11.28
N LYS A 393 6.99 -32.58 -11.80
CA LYS A 393 8.23 -32.43 -11.01
C LYS A 393 8.66 -30.97 -10.89
N GLY A 394 7.89 -30.02 -11.41
CA GLY A 394 8.18 -28.59 -11.35
C GLY A 394 9.15 -28.10 -12.43
N ARG A 395 9.46 -28.89 -13.45
CA ARG A 395 10.33 -28.47 -14.56
C ARG A 395 9.54 -27.62 -15.53
N VAL A 396 10.09 -26.48 -15.91
CA VAL A 396 9.49 -25.62 -16.94
C VAL A 396 9.53 -26.33 -18.28
N ILE A 397 8.35 -26.60 -18.85
CA ILE A 397 8.20 -27.15 -20.20
C ILE A 397 7.81 -26.07 -21.21
N ARG A 398 7.18 -24.98 -20.76
CA ARG A 398 6.87 -23.81 -21.58
C ARG A 398 6.88 -22.54 -20.73
N ARG A 399 7.29 -21.42 -21.34
CA ARG A 399 7.24 -20.07 -20.75
C ARG A 399 6.96 -19.04 -21.82
N GLU A 400 5.89 -18.29 -21.66
CA GLU A 400 5.47 -17.26 -22.61
C GLU A 400 4.94 -16.02 -21.89
N THR A 401 4.97 -14.90 -22.59
CA THR A 401 4.40 -13.63 -22.13
C THR A 401 3.39 -13.17 -23.18
N PRO A 402 2.20 -13.80 -23.23
CA PRO A 402 1.20 -13.57 -24.28
C PRO A 402 0.63 -12.15 -24.23
N VAL A 403 0.62 -11.52 -23.05
CA VAL A 403 0.21 -10.12 -22.88
C VAL A 403 1.44 -9.27 -22.59
N LYS A 404 1.67 -8.24 -23.43
CA LYS A 404 2.76 -7.28 -23.26
C LYS A 404 2.27 -5.85 -23.33
N SER A 405 2.92 -4.97 -22.58
CA SER A 405 2.69 -3.53 -22.55
C SER A 405 1.23 -3.17 -22.29
N SER A 406 0.57 -3.93 -21.40
CA SER A 406 -0.83 -3.74 -21.03
C SER A 406 -0.97 -3.07 -19.66
N ARG A 407 -2.20 -2.99 -19.16
CA ARG A 407 -2.52 -2.58 -17.79
C ARG A 407 -3.34 -3.64 -17.03
N TYR A 408 -3.15 -4.91 -17.38
CA TYR A 408 -3.89 -6.02 -16.77
C TYR A 408 -3.30 -6.42 -15.41
N LEU A 409 -4.15 -6.49 -14.40
CA LEU A 409 -3.88 -6.95 -13.04
C LEU A 409 -4.76 -8.16 -12.71
N TYR A 410 -4.50 -8.82 -11.57
CA TYR A 410 -5.30 -9.95 -11.07
C TYR A 410 -5.56 -11.06 -12.12
N PRO A 411 -4.53 -11.68 -12.70
CA PRO A 411 -4.71 -12.79 -13.63
C PRO A 411 -5.42 -13.96 -12.92
N ALA A 412 -6.39 -14.57 -13.59
CA ALA A 412 -7.10 -15.76 -13.13
C ALA A 412 -7.31 -16.75 -14.29
N LEU A 413 -6.61 -17.88 -14.26
CA LEU A 413 -6.73 -18.95 -15.24
C LEU A 413 -8.06 -19.70 -15.06
N SER A 414 -8.70 -20.05 -16.18
CA SER A 414 -9.87 -20.94 -16.15
C SER A 414 -9.47 -22.35 -15.68
N PRO A 415 -10.42 -23.17 -15.19
CA PRO A 415 -10.11 -24.52 -14.71
C PRO A 415 -9.42 -25.40 -15.76
N ASP A 416 -9.80 -25.27 -17.03
CA ASP A 416 -9.18 -25.96 -18.17
C ASP A 416 -7.86 -25.31 -18.65
N GLY A 417 -7.49 -24.15 -18.10
CA GLY A 417 -6.30 -23.38 -18.47
C GLY A 417 -6.33 -22.73 -19.86
N SER A 418 -7.45 -22.80 -20.59
CA SER A 418 -7.55 -22.27 -21.97
C SER A 418 -7.81 -20.77 -22.01
N LYS A 419 -8.41 -20.20 -20.95
CA LYS A 419 -8.75 -18.79 -20.81
C LYS A 419 -8.05 -18.17 -19.62
N LEU A 420 -7.91 -16.85 -19.68
CA LEU A 420 -7.35 -16.02 -18.64
C LEU A 420 -8.28 -14.82 -18.42
N ALA A 421 -8.83 -14.67 -17.23
CA ALA A 421 -9.47 -13.43 -16.81
C ALA A 421 -8.42 -12.46 -16.22
N ALA A 422 -8.62 -11.17 -16.41
CA ALA A 422 -7.80 -10.12 -15.80
C ALA A 422 -8.56 -8.80 -15.68
N VAL A 423 -8.10 -7.90 -14.82
CA VAL A 423 -8.67 -6.55 -14.66
C VAL A 423 -7.79 -5.55 -15.40
N GLU A 424 -8.36 -4.84 -16.37
CA GLU A 424 -7.71 -3.75 -17.10
C GLU A 424 -7.89 -2.43 -16.36
N LEU A 425 -6.78 -1.82 -15.91
CA LEU A 425 -6.82 -0.45 -15.41
C LEU A 425 -6.94 0.55 -16.57
N PRO A 426 -7.80 1.57 -16.43
CA PRO A 426 -7.98 2.57 -17.49
C PRO A 426 -6.72 3.44 -17.63
N GLU A 427 -6.50 4.01 -18.83
CA GLU A 427 -5.33 4.84 -19.11
C GLU A 427 -5.28 6.13 -18.29
N ASN A 428 -6.42 6.67 -17.86
CA ASN A 428 -6.51 7.82 -16.95
C ASN A 428 -6.47 7.40 -15.45
N GLY A 429 -6.36 6.09 -15.17
CA GLY A 429 -6.17 5.43 -13.87
C GLY A 429 -7.34 5.52 -12.88
N GLY A 430 -8.08 6.64 -12.86
CA GLY A 430 -9.23 6.85 -11.98
C GLY A 430 -10.58 6.43 -12.54
N GLY A 431 -10.67 6.01 -13.81
CA GLY A 431 -11.91 5.61 -14.46
C GLY A 431 -12.40 4.20 -14.07
N ASN A 432 -13.49 3.75 -14.72
CA ASN A 432 -14.02 2.40 -14.52
C ASN A 432 -13.00 1.37 -15.02
N ALA A 433 -12.52 0.50 -14.13
CA ALA A 433 -11.68 -0.62 -14.53
C ALA A 433 -12.54 -1.70 -15.21
N VAL A 434 -11.97 -2.44 -16.15
CA VAL A 434 -12.70 -3.38 -17.01
C VAL A 434 -12.30 -4.81 -16.67
N LEU A 435 -13.25 -5.75 -16.68
CA LEU A 435 -12.93 -7.17 -16.56
C LEU A 435 -12.84 -7.79 -17.96
N VAL A 436 -11.69 -8.36 -18.31
CA VAL A 436 -11.43 -8.97 -19.62
C VAL A 436 -11.25 -10.47 -19.50
N VAL A 437 -11.62 -11.19 -20.56
CA VAL A 437 -11.31 -12.61 -20.76
C VAL A 437 -10.46 -12.70 -22.02
N LEU A 438 -9.29 -13.31 -21.87
CA LEU A 438 -8.30 -13.49 -22.91
C LEU A 438 -8.13 -14.99 -23.20
N ASP A 439 -7.72 -15.30 -24.43
CA ASP A 439 -7.16 -16.60 -24.77
C ASP A 439 -5.80 -16.74 -24.09
N ALA A 440 -5.60 -17.79 -23.29
CA ALA A 440 -4.41 -17.93 -22.47
C ALA A 440 -3.13 -18.20 -23.30
N GLU A 441 -3.27 -18.74 -24.51
CA GLU A 441 -2.12 -19.05 -25.39
C GLU A 441 -1.66 -17.81 -26.16
N SER A 442 -2.60 -17.13 -26.82
CA SER A 442 -2.30 -16.02 -27.73
C SER A 442 -2.37 -14.64 -27.06
N GLY A 443 -3.01 -14.53 -25.90
CA GLY A 443 -3.29 -13.25 -25.24
C GLY A 443 -4.40 -12.44 -25.92
N LYS A 444 -5.08 -13.00 -26.94
CA LYS A 444 -6.15 -12.33 -27.67
C LYS A 444 -7.35 -12.12 -26.77
N GLU A 445 -7.89 -10.90 -26.75
CA GLU A 445 -9.15 -10.60 -26.07
C GLU A 445 -10.32 -11.36 -26.71
N LEU A 446 -11.05 -12.10 -25.87
CA LEU A 446 -12.23 -12.87 -26.24
C LEU A 446 -13.51 -12.16 -25.81
N ARG A 447 -13.50 -11.59 -24.60
CA ARG A 447 -14.63 -10.86 -24.00
C ARG A 447 -14.16 -9.73 -23.09
N ARG A 448 -15.06 -8.78 -22.89
CA ARG A 448 -14.85 -7.55 -22.12
C ARG A 448 -16.16 -7.17 -21.44
N LEU A 449 -16.10 -6.89 -20.14
CA LEU A 449 -17.19 -6.35 -19.33
C LEU A 449 -16.84 -4.93 -18.87
N ILE A 450 -17.66 -3.97 -19.27
CA ILE A 450 -17.46 -2.54 -18.99
C ILE A 450 -18.44 -2.11 -17.89
N PHE A 451 -17.94 -1.43 -16.88
CA PHE A 451 -18.73 -0.82 -15.82
C PHE A 451 -19.00 0.65 -16.13
N GLN A 452 -20.16 1.16 -15.70
CA GLN A 452 -20.61 2.54 -15.97
C GLN A 452 -20.96 3.31 -14.69
N GLY A 453 -20.52 2.82 -13.53
CA GLY A 453 -20.76 3.49 -12.25
C GLY A 453 -20.11 4.87 -12.17
N SER A 454 -20.75 5.75 -11.38
CA SER A 454 -20.24 7.07 -11.00
C SER A 454 -20.48 7.27 -9.50
N PRO A 455 -19.44 7.26 -8.65
CA PRO A 455 -18.03 7.19 -8.99
C PRO A 455 -17.61 5.85 -9.61
N PRO A 456 -16.42 5.78 -10.24
CA PRO A 456 -15.99 4.62 -10.99
C PRO A 456 -15.92 3.32 -10.17
N GLU A 457 -16.53 2.28 -10.73
CA GLU A 457 -16.49 0.92 -10.23
C GLU A 457 -15.18 0.22 -10.63
N SER A 458 -14.72 -0.69 -9.76
CA SER A 458 -13.49 -1.44 -10.01
C SER A 458 -13.65 -2.89 -9.55
N PRO A 459 -13.61 -3.87 -10.48
CA PRO A 459 -13.53 -5.29 -10.11
C PRO A 459 -12.13 -5.62 -9.56
N ALA A 460 -12.05 -6.64 -8.72
CA ALA A 460 -10.81 -7.22 -8.21
C ALA A 460 -11.02 -8.70 -7.87
N TYR A 461 -9.93 -9.47 -7.83
CA TYR A 461 -9.95 -10.89 -7.44
C TYR A 461 -10.94 -11.76 -8.27
N PRO A 462 -10.89 -11.73 -9.61
CA PRO A 462 -11.72 -12.62 -10.41
C PRO A 462 -11.35 -14.09 -10.15
N SER A 463 -12.36 -14.95 -10.10
CA SER A 463 -12.20 -16.40 -9.97
C SER A 463 -13.27 -17.11 -10.79
N TRP A 464 -12.87 -18.15 -11.51
CA TRP A 464 -13.75 -18.89 -12.41
C TRP A 464 -14.64 -19.87 -11.67
N SER A 465 -15.86 -20.06 -12.17
CA SER A 465 -16.68 -21.20 -11.81
C SER A 465 -16.03 -22.51 -12.27
N PRO A 466 -16.31 -23.66 -11.60
CA PRO A 466 -15.73 -24.95 -11.98
C PRO A 466 -16.02 -25.38 -13.43
N ASP A 467 -17.15 -24.93 -13.99
CA ASP A 467 -17.54 -25.17 -15.39
C ASP A 467 -16.88 -24.20 -16.40
N GLY A 468 -16.21 -23.14 -15.93
CA GLY A 468 -15.57 -22.13 -16.77
C GLY A 468 -16.53 -21.21 -17.53
N GLU A 469 -17.81 -21.13 -17.14
CA GLU A 469 -18.83 -20.28 -17.78
C GLU A 469 -19.03 -18.93 -17.09
N LYS A 470 -18.63 -18.81 -15.82
CA LYS A 470 -18.86 -17.64 -14.98
C LYS A 470 -17.59 -17.19 -14.25
N LEU A 471 -17.61 -15.94 -13.81
CA LEU A 471 -16.61 -15.33 -12.95
C LEU A 471 -17.26 -14.72 -11.72
N VAL A 472 -16.73 -15.01 -10.53
CA VAL A 472 -17.01 -14.24 -9.31
C VAL A 472 -15.86 -13.28 -9.04
N PHE A 473 -16.18 -12.09 -8.52
CA PHE A 473 -15.19 -11.06 -8.22
C PHE A 473 -15.72 -10.11 -7.13
N SER A 474 -14.78 -9.42 -6.47
CA SER A 474 -15.11 -8.27 -5.61
C SER A 474 -15.30 -7.05 -6.49
N LEU A 475 -16.37 -6.29 -6.27
CA LEU A 475 -16.71 -5.08 -7.02
C LEU A 475 -16.83 -3.90 -6.06
N ARG A 476 -16.00 -2.88 -6.26
CA ARG A 476 -16.03 -1.61 -5.51
C ARG A 476 -16.96 -0.60 -6.18
N SER A 477 -17.74 0.15 -5.38
CA SER A 477 -18.55 1.30 -5.78
C SER A 477 -18.35 2.48 -4.79
N SER A 478 -19.21 3.52 -4.85
CA SER A 478 -19.28 4.58 -3.81
C SER A 478 -19.78 4.10 -2.45
N ALA A 479 -20.62 3.07 -2.44
CA ALA A 479 -21.34 2.63 -1.25
C ALA A 479 -20.69 1.42 -0.58
N GLY A 480 -19.52 1.00 -1.08
CA GLY A 480 -18.75 -0.06 -0.47
C GLY A 480 -18.18 -1.04 -1.50
N ARG A 481 -17.91 -2.26 -1.03
CA ARG A 481 -17.59 -3.43 -1.85
C ARG A 481 -18.69 -4.46 -1.72
N ARG A 482 -18.83 -5.27 -2.77
CA ARG A 482 -19.73 -6.43 -2.82
C ARG A 482 -19.10 -7.57 -3.61
N ILE A 483 -19.61 -8.78 -3.44
CA ILE A 483 -19.34 -9.89 -4.36
C ILE A 483 -20.34 -9.83 -5.51
N ALA A 484 -19.83 -9.92 -6.74
CA ALA A 484 -20.62 -9.99 -7.95
C ALA A 484 -20.24 -11.21 -8.79
N GLU A 485 -21.19 -11.70 -9.59
CA GLU A 485 -21.04 -12.78 -10.56
C GLU A 485 -21.31 -12.26 -11.97
N TRP A 486 -20.47 -12.65 -12.92
CA TRP A 486 -20.65 -12.38 -14.35
C TRP A 486 -20.69 -13.68 -15.14
N ARG A 487 -21.75 -13.85 -15.96
CA ARG A 487 -21.82 -14.93 -16.95
C ARG A 487 -21.11 -14.50 -18.24
N VAL A 488 -19.98 -15.12 -18.56
CA VAL A 488 -19.07 -14.68 -19.64
C VAL A 488 -19.73 -14.69 -21.02
N ALA A 489 -20.77 -15.50 -21.23
CA ALA A 489 -21.52 -15.54 -22.49
C ALA A 489 -22.37 -14.27 -22.75
N GLY A 490 -22.80 -13.57 -21.69
CA GLY A 490 -23.60 -12.33 -21.77
C GLY A 490 -22.92 -11.18 -21.05
N ASP A 491 -23.65 -10.11 -20.78
CA ASP A 491 -23.17 -8.96 -19.98
C ASP A 491 -23.96 -8.85 -18.65
N ASP A 492 -24.64 -9.94 -18.29
CA ASP A 492 -25.44 -10.04 -17.07
C ASP A 492 -24.51 -10.16 -15.86
N VAL A 493 -24.52 -9.11 -15.03
CA VAL A 493 -23.84 -9.07 -13.72
C VAL A 493 -24.89 -9.14 -12.63
N VAL A 494 -24.71 -10.06 -11.69
CA VAL A 494 -25.60 -10.23 -10.52
C VAL A 494 -24.80 -9.98 -9.25
N ASN A 495 -25.32 -9.13 -8.36
CA ASN A 495 -24.76 -8.95 -7.03
C ASN A 495 -25.14 -10.15 -6.15
N LEU A 496 -24.15 -10.76 -5.53
CA LEU A 496 -24.32 -11.89 -4.62
C LEU A 496 -24.39 -11.45 -3.16
N THR A 497 -23.79 -10.31 -2.82
CA THR A 497 -23.88 -9.69 -1.49
C THR A 497 -24.35 -8.25 -1.61
N GLU A 498 -24.83 -7.70 -0.49
CA GLU A 498 -25.05 -6.27 -0.34
C GLU A 498 -23.70 -5.52 -0.33
N GLU A 499 -23.77 -4.21 -0.54
CA GLU A 499 -22.62 -3.32 -0.43
C GLU A 499 -22.26 -3.09 1.04
N THR A 500 -20.96 -3.13 1.33
CA THR A 500 -20.46 -2.94 2.68
C THR A 500 -19.09 -2.27 2.71
N TYR A 501 -18.80 -1.60 3.82
CA TYR A 501 -17.52 -0.99 4.12
C TYR A 501 -16.52 -1.95 4.78
N PHE A 502 -16.96 -3.19 5.06
CA PHE A 502 -16.08 -4.29 5.42
C PHE A 502 -15.22 -4.74 4.23
N THR A 503 -14.08 -5.34 4.54
CA THR A 503 -13.25 -5.98 3.53
C THR A 503 -14.06 -7.11 2.90
N VAL A 504 -14.06 -7.19 1.57
CA VAL A 504 -14.72 -8.26 0.81
C VAL A 504 -13.81 -8.63 -0.34
N LYS A 505 -13.07 -9.73 -0.20
CA LYS A 505 -11.98 -10.11 -1.12
C LYS A 505 -11.91 -11.61 -1.40
N THR A 506 -11.15 -11.94 -2.44
CA THR A 506 -10.79 -13.32 -2.82
C THR A 506 -11.98 -14.29 -2.90
N PRO A 507 -13.06 -13.97 -3.64
CA PRO A 507 -14.16 -14.89 -3.81
C PRO A 507 -13.77 -16.12 -4.64
N VAL A 508 -14.27 -17.28 -4.25
CA VAL A 508 -14.08 -18.55 -4.98
C VAL A 508 -15.35 -19.39 -4.90
N TYR A 509 -15.66 -20.12 -5.95
CA TYR A 509 -16.73 -21.11 -5.90
C TYR A 509 -16.33 -22.32 -5.06
N SER A 510 -17.30 -23.00 -4.46
CA SER A 510 -17.12 -24.38 -4.02
C SER A 510 -16.81 -25.29 -5.22
N ALA A 511 -16.16 -26.42 -4.98
CA ALA A 511 -15.80 -27.36 -6.04
C ALA A 511 -17.02 -27.91 -6.81
N ASP A 512 -18.20 -27.96 -6.17
CA ASP A 512 -19.46 -28.35 -6.78
C ASP A 512 -20.23 -27.18 -7.41
N GLY A 513 -19.69 -25.95 -7.36
CA GLY A 513 -20.27 -24.74 -7.94
C GLY A 513 -21.50 -24.18 -7.22
N LYS A 514 -21.90 -24.74 -6.07
CA LYS A 514 -23.14 -24.36 -5.36
C LYS A 514 -23.01 -23.17 -4.42
N ASN A 515 -21.82 -22.96 -3.85
CA ASN A 515 -21.57 -21.91 -2.89
C ASN A 515 -20.45 -21.00 -3.40
N VAL A 516 -20.42 -19.77 -2.90
CA VAL A 516 -19.30 -18.84 -3.09
C VAL A 516 -18.73 -18.49 -1.73
N PHE A 517 -17.45 -18.79 -1.52
CA PHE A 517 -16.68 -18.41 -0.35
C PHE A 517 -15.95 -17.09 -0.61
N TYR A 518 -15.78 -16.25 0.40
CA TYR A 518 -15.00 -15.02 0.30
C TYR A 518 -14.36 -14.69 1.65
N SER A 519 -13.38 -13.79 1.67
CA SER A 519 -12.78 -13.29 2.91
C SER A 519 -13.37 -11.94 3.28
N SER A 520 -13.76 -11.77 4.55
CA SER A 520 -14.35 -10.54 5.09
C SER A 520 -14.08 -10.36 6.57
N ASN A 521 -14.00 -9.11 7.01
CA ASN A 521 -13.84 -8.71 8.40
C ASN A 521 -15.16 -8.35 9.12
N GLU A 522 -16.32 -8.71 8.55
CA GLU A 522 -17.65 -8.48 9.12
C GLU A 522 -17.82 -9.00 10.57
N SER A 523 -17.07 -10.03 10.94
CA SER A 523 -17.05 -10.60 12.30
C SER A 523 -16.16 -9.84 13.29
N GLY A 524 -15.51 -8.75 12.88
CA GLY A 524 -14.48 -8.05 13.67
C GLY A 524 -13.08 -8.68 13.59
N LEU A 525 -13.00 -9.92 13.11
CA LEU A 525 -11.79 -10.58 12.64
C LEU A 525 -11.91 -10.88 11.15
N GLU A 526 -10.78 -10.93 10.46
CA GLU A 526 -10.75 -11.47 9.10
C GLU A 526 -11.14 -12.97 9.13
N ALA A 527 -12.20 -13.32 8.42
CA ALA A 527 -12.75 -14.66 8.39
C ALA A 527 -13.16 -15.05 6.96
N ILE A 528 -13.42 -16.34 6.75
CA ILE A 528 -14.00 -16.83 5.49
C ILE A 528 -15.51 -16.92 5.67
N TRP A 529 -16.25 -16.38 4.72
CA TRP A 529 -17.71 -16.31 4.69
C TRP A 529 -18.25 -17.09 3.50
N ILE A 530 -19.52 -17.49 3.60
CA ILE A 530 -20.31 -18.02 2.48
C ILE A 530 -21.36 -16.98 2.13
N VAL A 531 -21.56 -16.72 0.83
CA VAL A 531 -22.63 -15.82 0.35
C VAL A 531 -23.99 -16.23 0.93
N GLY A 532 -24.70 -15.26 1.53
CA GLY A 532 -26.01 -15.46 2.15
C GLY A 532 -26.00 -16.11 3.53
N SER A 533 -24.81 -16.34 4.11
CA SER A 533 -24.66 -16.80 5.49
C SER A 533 -24.63 -15.62 6.46
N ASP A 534 -25.33 -15.73 7.59
CA ASP A 534 -25.21 -14.78 8.71
C ASP A 534 -23.91 -14.98 9.50
N ASN A 535 -23.13 -16.03 9.18
CA ASN A 535 -21.99 -16.53 9.95
C ASN A 535 -20.73 -16.73 9.14
N PRO A 536 -19.54 -16.49 9.74
CA PRO A 536 -18.29 -16.90 9.15
C PRO A 536 -18.23 -18.43 9.08
N ALA A 537 -17.86 -18.93 7.91
CA ALA A 537 -17.59 -20.34 7.67
C ALA A 537 -16.29 -20.82 8.33
N VAL A 538 -15.25 -19.97 8.33
CA VAL A 538 -13.99 -20.24 9.00
C VAL A 538 -13.57 -19.01 9.81
N CYS A 539 -13.50 -19.18 11.13
CA CYS A 539 -13.01 -18.17 12.06
C CYS A 539 -11.78 -18.72 12.81
N ARG A 540 -10.70 -17.93 12.85
CA ARG A 540 -9.43 -18.28 13.50
C ARG A 540 -8.94 -17.12 14.35
N TRP A 541 -8.08 -17.43 15.31
CA TRP A 541 -7.64 -16.47 16.33
C TRP A 541 -7.06 -15.19 15.74
N TYR A 542 -6.04 -15.31 14.88
CA TYR A 542 -5.49 -14.17 14.14
C TYR A 542 -6.08 -14.05 12.71
N GLY A 543 -7.28 -14.55 12.52
CA GLY A 543 -8.00 -14.48 11.25
C GLY A 543 -7.64 -15.54 10.21
N ALA A 544 -8.56 -15.75 9.28
CA ALA A 544 -8.44 -16.67 8.15
C ALA A 544 -8.92 -16.03 6.84
N TYR A 545 -8.22 -16.29 5.75
CA TYR A 545 -8.48 -15.67 4.45
C TYR A 545 -7.95 -16.55 3.30
N LEU A 546 -8.11 -16.08 2.06
CA LEU A 546 -7.70 -16.78 0.84
C LEU A 546 -8.29 -18.19 0.74
N PRO A 547 -9.63 -18.33 0.70
CA PRO A 547 -10.28 -19.62 0.52
C PRO A 547 -9.84 -20.26 -0.81
N ALA A 548 -9.60 -21.58 -0.77
CA ALA A 548 -9.42 -22.41 -1.96
C ALA A 548 -10.27 -23.68 -1.82
N PRO A 549 -11.21 -23.91 -2.76
CA PRO A 549 -12.12 -25.04 -2.67
C PRO A 549 -11.38 -26.37 -2.86
N ALA A 550 -11.79 -27.39 -2.12
CA ALA A 550 -11.36 -28.77 -2.35
C ALA A 550 -12.54 -29.63 -2.78
N ALA A 551 -12.45 -30.26 -3.95
CA ALA A 551 -13.35 -31.38 -4.27
C ALA A 551 -13.03 -32.53 -3.29
N ALA A 552 -14.07 -33.20 -2.78
CA ALA A 552 -13.91 -34.30 -1.86
C ALA A 552 -13.08 -35.44 -2.49
N ALA A 553 -11.79 -35.55 -2.14
CA ALA A 553 -11.14 -36.84 -2.15
C ALA A 553 -11.68 -37.61 -0.93
N GLU A 554 -12.33 -38.74 -1.15
CA GLU A 554 -12.88 -39.63 -0.11
C GLU A 554 -14.22 -39.21 0.55
N GLY A 555 -15.04 -38.38 -0.11
CA GLY A 555 -16.44 -38.16 0.29
C GLY A 555 -16.69 -37.06 1.32
N GLU A 556 -15.66 -36.35 1.79
CA GLU A 556 -15.79 -35.18 2.67
C GLU A 556 -15.43 -33.88 1.93
N ASN A 557 -16.39 -32.98 1.75
CA ASN A 557 -16.10 -31.64 1.20
C ASN A 557 -15.26 -30.83 2.20
N ALA A 558 -14.23 -30.15 1.71
CA ALA A 558 -13.36 -29.31 2.54
C ALA A 558 -13.03 -27.99 1.84
N ILE A 559 -12.54 -27.04 2.64
CA ILE A 559 -11.96 -25.79 2.18
C ILE A 559 -10.55 -25.66 2.72
N TYR A 560 -9.63 -25.25 1.85
CA TYR A 560 -8.30 -24.82 2.24
C TYR A 560 -8.32 -23.30 2.45
N ALA A 561 -7.50 -22.84 3.37
CA ALA A 561 -7.42 -21.45 3.74
C ALA A 561 -6.03 -21.11 4.28
N VAL A 562 -5.73 -19.83 4.37
CA VAL A 562 -4.58 -19.33 5.12
C VAL A 562 -5.08 -18.81 6.46
N GLU A 563 -4.41 -19.19 7.56
CA GLU A 563 -4.51 -18.44 8.82
C GLU A 563 -3.22 -17.64 9.02
N TYR A 564 -3.34 -16.43 9.56
CA TYR A 564 -2.21 -15.86 10.27
C TYR A 564 -2.09 -16.67 11.58
N ALA A 565 -0.96 -17.34 11.81
CA ALA A 565 -0.86 -18.32 12.89
C ALA A 565 -0.09 -17.77 14.09
N SER A 566 0.95 -16.97 13.83
CA SER A 566 1.86 -16.48 14.84
C SER A 566 2.70 -15.29 14.35
N SER A 567 3.61 -14.81 15.19
CA SER A 567 4.64 -13.84 14.82
C SER A 567 5.60 -14.33 13.72
N LEU A 568 5.62 -15.64 13.43
CA LEU A 568 6.32 -16.25 12.29
C LEU A 568 5.46 -16.33 11.02
N GLY A 569 4.28 -15.72 11.03
CA GLY A 569 3.41 -15.54 9.87
C GLY A 569 2.36 -16.62 9.74
N GLU A 570 2.21 -17.11 8.52
CA GLU A 570 1.00 -17.80 8.07
C GLU A 570 1.15 -19.32 8.03
N LYS A 571 0.02 -20.02 8.17
CA LYS A 571 -0.11 -21.47 7.95
C LYS A 571 -1.30 -21.76 7.04
N ILE A 572 -1.26 -22.93 6.42
CA ILE A 572 -2.37 -23.42 5.58
C ILE A 572 -3.22 -24.40 6.38
N LEU A 573 -4.53 -24.17 6.34
CA LEU A 573 -5.57 -24.95 7.01
C LEU A 573 -6.30 -25.83 6.01
N ARG A 574 -6.81 -26.95 6.49
CA ARG A 574 -7.91 -27.70 5.89
C ARG A 574 -9.07 -27.74 6.88
N VAL A 575 -10.24 -27.27 6.46
CA VAL A 575 -11.48 -27.27 7.25
C VAL A 575 -12.51 -28.14 6.54
N LYS A 576 -13.15 -29.07 7.25
CA LYS A 576 -14.25 -29.87 6.69
C LYS A 576 -15.53 -29.04 6.69
N LEU A 577 -16.28 -29.03 5.58
CA LEU A 577 -17.48 -28.19 5.47
C LEU A 577 -18.59 -28.58 6.47
N GLU A 578 -18.64 -29.84 6.90
CA GLU A 578 -19.58 -30.32 7.93
C GLU A 578 -19.32 -29.72 9.32
N GLN A 579 -18.13 -29.13 9.53
CA GLN A 579 -17.70 -28.53 10.79
C GLN A 579 -17.91 -27.01 10.82
N ILE A 580 -18.53 -26.44 9.78
CA ILE A 580 -18.81 -25.00 9.69
C ILE A 580 -19.88 -24.62 10.72
N ALA A 581 -19.60 -23.56 11.48
CA ALA A 581 -20.49 -23.06 12.53
C ALA A 581 -21.84 -22.61 11.94
N THR A 582 -22.93 -22.90 12.67
CA THR A 582 -24.30 -22.51 12.32
C THR A 582 -24.87 -21.41 13.23
N GLU A 583 -24.11 -20.96 14.24
CA GLU A 583 -24.59 -19.98 15.21
C GLU A 583 -24.33 -18.52 14.76
N PRO A 584 -25.34 -17.63 14.81
CA PRO A 584 -25.26 -16.21 14.44
C PRO A 584 -24.06 -15.47 15.06
N ALA A 585 -23.16 -14.95 14.23
CA ALA A 585 -22.18 -13.96 14.59
C ALA A 585 -22.91 -12.63 14.67
N THR A 586 -22.66 -11.87 15.74
CA THR A 586 -23.13 -10.48 15.77
C THR A 586 -22.20 -9.70 14.84
N PRO A 587 -22.70 -9.08 13.76
CA PRO A 587 -21.87 -8.25 12.89
C PRO A 587 -21.20 -7.16 13.72
N ALA A 588 -19.94 -6.86 13.40
CA ALA A 588 -19.27 -5.73 14.03
C ALA A 588 -20.08 -4.44 13.78
N ALA A 589 -20.30 -3.64 14.82
CA ALA A 589 -21.03 -2.38 14.68
C ALA A 589 -20.25 -1.41 13.78
N GLN A 590 -20.85 -0.98 12.67
CA GLN A 590 -20.31 0.12 11.88
C GLN A 590 -20.53 1.43 12.64
N THR A 591 -19.43 2.11 12.96
CA THR A 591 -19.50 3.51 13.42
C THR A 591 -19.47 4.40 12.19
N ALA A 592 -20.65 4.90 11.80
CA ALA A 592 -20.79 5.82 10.69
C ALA A 592 -20.13 7.17 11.04
N ALA A 593 -19.03 7.48 10.37
CA ALA A 593 -18.39 8.79 10.44
C ALA A 593 -17.75 9.14 9.10
N GLY A 594 -18.48 8.93 7.99
CA GLY A 594 -18.16 9.60 6.74
C GLY A 594 -18.54 11.08 6.81
N LYS A 595 -17.57 12.00 6.66
CA LYS A 595 -17.88 13.40 6.34
C LYS A 595 -18.21 13.49 4.85
N VAL A 596 -19.40 13.98 4.53
CA VAL A 596 -19.75 14.42 3.18
C VAL A 596 -19.12 15.79 2.97
N PHE A 597 -18.31 15.92 1.92
CA PHE A 597 -17.64 17.17 1.56
C PHE A 597 -18.49 17.97 0.57
N GLU A 598 -18.45 19.30 0.64
CA GLU A 598 -19.25 20.16 -0.27
C GLU A 598 -18.58 20.26 -1.64
N GLU A 599 -19.33 20.02 -2.72
CA GLU A 599 -18.79 20.13 -4.07
C GLU A 599 -18.55 21.59 -4.46
N SER A 600 -17.29 21.96 -4.64
CA SER A 600 -16.87 23.26 -5.18
C SER A 600 -16.40 23.15 -6.63
N ILE A 601 -16.81 24.11 -7.48
CA ILE A 601 -16.38 24.17 -8.88
C ILE A 601 -15.17 25.10 -9.01
N PHE A 602 -14.03 24.54 -9.42
CA PHE A 602 -12.80 25.30 -9.67
C PHE A 602 -12.52 25.40 -11.17
N PRO A 603 -12.26 26.58 -11.74
CA PRO A 603 -12.01 26.73 -13.17
C PRO A 603 -10.68 26.09 -13.60
N GLU A 604 -10.66 25.57 -14.81
CA GLU A 604 -9.46 24.97 -15.44
C GLU A 604 -8.69 26.01 -16.26
N SER A 605 -7.36 25.92 -16.24
CA SER A 605 -6.46 26.68 -17.11
C SER A 605 -5.28 25.83 -17.58
N ASP A 606 -4.54 26.31 -18.60
CA ASP A 606 -3.34 25.62 -19.09
C ASP A 606 -2.17 25.78 -18.11
N TYR A 607 -1.48 24.69 -17.80
CA TYR A 607 -0.20 24.70 -17.10
C TYR A 607 0.94 24.62 -18.12
N ARG A 608 1.86 25.60 -18.12
CA ARG A 608 2.98 25.63 -19.07
C ARG A 608 4.29 25.28 -18.35
N PRO A 609 4.86 24.07 -18.48
CA PRO A 609 6.06 23.68 -17.74
C PRO A 609 7.22 24.67 -17.86
N ALA A 610 7.42 25.24 -19.05
CA ALA A 610 8.49 26.21 -19.30
C ALA A 610 8.35 27.51 -18.48
N SER A 611 7.16 27.95 -18.08
CA SER A 611 7.01 29.13 -17.21
C SER A 611 7.30 28.84 -15.75
N HIS A 612 7.45 27.57 -15.37
CA HIS A 612 7.70 27.11 -14.00
C HIS A 612 9.03 26.35 -13.87
N SER A 613 9.88 26.39 -14.90
CA SER A 613 11.12 25.60 -14.96
C SER A 613 12.19 26.08 -13.97
N VAL A 614 12.10 27.33 -13.51
CA VAL A 614 12.98 27.89 -12.48
C VAL A 614 12.16 28.12 -11.22
N ASN A 615 12.38 27.26 -10.23
CA ASN A 615 11.81 27.33 -8.89
C ASN A 615 12.96 27.17 -7.88
N ILE A 616 13.56 28.28 -7.42
CA ILE A 616 14.67 28.25 -6.45
C ILE A 616 14.09 27.99 -5.07
N HIS A 617 14.55 26.94 -4.40
CA HIS A 617 13.91 26.49 -3.17
C HIS A 617 14.86 26.15 -2.04
N SER A 618 16.16 25.99 -2.30
CA SER A 618 17.10 25.59 -1.26
C SER A 618 18.50 26.14 -1.48
N LEU A 619 19.20 26.31 -0.35
CA LEU A 619 20.63 26.45 -0.26
C LEU A 619 21.12 25.21 0.49
N GLY A 620 21.86 24.33 -0.18
CA GLY A 620 22.22 23.03 0.35
C GLY A 620 23.72 22.82 0.44
N PHE A 621 24.13 21.90 1.30
CA PHE A 621 25.42 21.24 1.17
C PHE A 621 25.23 19.89 0.49
N SER A 622 26.13 19.48 -0.41
CA SER A 622 26.24 18.09 -0.85
C SER A 622 27.66 17.57 -0.77
N ILE A 623 27.77 16.28 -0.49
CA ILE A 623 29.02 15.53 -0.59
C ILE A 623 28.80 14.59 -1.78
N PRO A 624 29.41 14.83 -2.94
CA PRO A 624 29.32 13.93 -4.07
C PRO A 624 29.88 12.55 -3.72
N SER A 625 29.68 11.59 -4.63
CA SER A 625 30.10 10.19 -4.47
C SER A 625 31.59 9.97 -4.12
N GLY A 626 32.46 10.97 -4.31
CA GLY A 626 33.77 11.02 -3.68
C GLY A 626 33.71 11.84 -2.40
N LEU A 627 33.97 11.24 -1.23
CA LEU A 627 33.98 11.87 0.11
C LEU A 627 35.01 13.01 0.29
N ASN A 628 35.56 13.53 -0.81
CA ASN A 628 36.69 14.45 -0.85
C ASN A 628 36.27 15.88 -1.19
N GLU A 629 34.98 16.11 -1.45
CA GLU A 629 34.45 17.41 -1.87
C GLU A 629 33.24 17.80 -1.01
N LEU A 630 33.19 19.07 -0.61
CA LEU A 630 32.01 19.69 -0.02
C LEU A 630 31.48 20.74 -0.98
N HIS A 631 30.24 20.56 -1.43
CA HIS A 631 29.55 21.51 -2.30
C HIS A 631 28.62 22.36 -1.45
N LEU A 632 28.59 23.67 -1.69
CA LEU A 632 27.56 24.59 -1.20
C LEU A 632 26.84 25.15 -2.43
N ASP A 633 25.57 24.80 -2.60
CA ASP A 633 24.85 25.02 -3.84
C ASP A 633 23.44 25.59 -3.62
N ILE A 634 23.02 26.48 -4.52
CA ILE A 634 21.65 26.94 -4.66
C ILE A 634 20.95 25.97 -5.62
N ARG A 635 19.81 25.43 -5.18
CA ARG A 635 19.03 24.46 -5.95
C ARG A 635 17.75 25.07 -6.48
N SER A 636 17.48 24.73 -7.73
CA SER A 636 16.22 24.98 -8.38
C SER A 636 15.70 23.73 -9.08
N GLN A 637 14.44 23.40 -8.85
CA GLN A 637 13.78 22.27 -9.51
C GLN A 637 12.29 22.55 -9.65
N ASP A 638 11.74 22.29 -10.84
CA ASP A 638 10.30 22.40 -11.07
C ASP A 638 9.52 21.19 -10.52
N VAL A 639 8.24 21.38 -10.24
CA VAL A 639 7.38 20.37 -9.59
C VAL A 639 7.01 19.18 -10.49
N LEU A 640 7.22 19.27 -11.81
CA LEU A 640 7.10 18.14 -12.73
C LEU A 640 8.42 17.38 -12.88
N GLY A 641 9.50 17.86 -12.24
CA GLY A 641 10.83 17.26 -12.25
C GLY A 641 11.50 17.25 -13.63
N THR A 642 11.11 18.17 -14.52
CA THR A 642 11.61 18.23 -15.89
C THR A 642 12.97 18.92 -16.03
N LEU A 643 13.28 19.85 -15.12
CA LEU A 643 14.53 20.61 -15.07
C LEU A 643 14.99 20.75 -13.62
N ARG A 644 16.24 20.37 -13.38
CA ARG A 644 16.98 20.69 -12.15
C ARG A 644 18.21 21.51 -12.51
N LEU A 645 18.37 22.64 -11.84
CA LEU A 645 19.52 23.53 -11.91
C LEU A 645 20.18 23.60 -10.53
N GLU A 646 21.49 23.41 -10.49
CA GLU A 646 22.29 23.64 -9.29
C GLU A 646 23.42 24.59 -9.63
N ALA A 647 23.69 25.54 -8.74
CA ALA A 647 24.79 26.48 -8.89
C ALA A 647 25.45 26.70 -7.54
N GLY A 648 26.73 26.40 -7.42
CA GLY A 648 27.41 26.40 -6.13
C GLY A 648 28.92 26.57 -6.20
N ALA A 649 29.52 26.60 -5.02
CA ALA A 649 30.95 26.53 -4.80
C ALA A 649 31.33 25.13 -4.31
N LEU A 650 32.49 24.65 -4.73
CA LEU A 650 33.04 23.35 -4.39
C LEU A 650 34.33 23.55 -3.61
N TYR A 651 34.45 22.86 -2.48
CA TYR A 651 35.65 22.86 -1.65
C TYR A 651 36.25 21.46 -1.62
N GLU A 652 37.48 21.30 -2.11
CA GLU A 652 38.23 20.05 -2.03
C GLU A 652 38.87 19.92 -0.64
N ILE A 653 38.63 18.79 0.02
CA ILE A 653 39.05 18.53 1.40
C ILE A 653 40.56 18.21 1.47
N TYR A 654 41.20 17.84 0.36
CA TYR A 654 42.64 17.48 0.27
C TYR A 654 43.53 18.59 -0.33
N GLU A 655 43.61 19.75 0.32
CA GLU A 655 44.64 20.77 -0.01
C GLU A 655 45.97 20.60 0.77
N SER A 656 46.28 19.41 1.30
CA SER A 656 47.55 19.17 1.99
C SER A 656 48.24 17.88 1.53
N SER A 657 48.98 17.97 0.43
CA SER A 657 50.23 17.23 0.26
C SER A 657 51.25 18.20 -0.36
N PRO A 658 52.07 18.88 0.45
CA PRO A 658 53.24 19.55 -0.08
C PRO A 658 54.18 18.45 -0.61
N GLY A 659 54.46 18.48 -1.91
CA GLY A 659 55.56 17.72 -2.51
C GLY A 659 56.92 18.24 -2.08
#